data_AF-A0A4V2JGT7-F1
#
_entry.id   AF-A0A4V2JGT7-F1
#
_cell.length_a   1.000
_cell.length_b   1.000
_cell.length_c   1.000
_cell.angle_alpha   90.00
_cell.angle_beta   90.00
_cell.angle_gamma   90.00
#
_symmetry.space_group_name_H-M   'P 1'
#
loop_
_entity.id
_entity.type
_entity.pdbx_description
1 polymer ?
#
loop_
_entity_poly.entity_id
_entity_poly.type
_entity_poly.pdbx_seq_one_letter_code
_entity_poly.pdbx_strand_id
1 'polypeptide(L)'
;MESNKKYWKGLEEYNNTPDFVKNNKNEFAEPLPIEDVLNEAGLSTVTPRRDFLKALGFGLGAVTLAACQTAPVHKSIPYLVKPEEVTPGIPNYYTSSFNGQSILVKTREGRPIKIEPNPNAGQFNCGTDARAQASVLDLYDVSKLKAPALVKDGKVEETTWAKIDSFVKGELAKAQAGGKKIRIVSSTVNSPSTNAVIAQFIAKYPAAKLVQYDAVSYTGIIQANQNSFGKAVLPKYNFDKADLIVSFSADFLGTWISGEEFTAQYTANRNYKSLENKKMSRHIQFESGMSLTGTNADTRVPVKLSEEGPALIALYNAITGSALPGGTLGNNTTADKVIKLVAKELVQAKGKGLVVCGSNDVSTQILVNAINAAIGSYGTTIDLDNPCYLYAGNDAEFNGLVAEMNRGEVGAVLFLNSNPVYDAANAKAFTDALVKVPAKISFSDRADETASACDAIAINHNYLESWGDANAYEGYYSIVQPTINPVFNSRQAEESLLTWADAPVKDYYQFVRSNWEAKMLPAVGLKWEEVLEKGVVTATAKSAGAYSFTQSLAQVATSIANSSKALAKEVELQVYESIPMRDGKNANNAFLQELPDPVSKVTWDNYVALAPKFAEKLKVKEFDVVTVKASNGYSVDLPVLIQPGQAQGTASIALGYGRTKTGKAGNDVGKNAFPFVSFVNGTFQYASSVTITPTGGYYELAQTQTHHSFEGRAVIKEATFKEYLKNPGAGNEKGEHKDYDLWDQWEKPGNNWVMAIDLNACTGCGSCIVACNVENNIPVVGRDEVRRRREMHWIRIDRYYSYETKDGDVTREKEIAKLEDLDHVSVVHQPMLCQHCDHAPCETVCPVLATVHSSDGLNHMAYNRCVGTRYCANNCPYKVRRFNWFNYWNDSRFDNYLNNEFTQLVLNPDVTTRSRGVMEKCSMCIQRIQGGKLQAKLEKRPLKDGDIKMACQEACSANAIVFGDANDPNSEVSKALRSERIYYVLEEINVKPGIGYMTKIRNTDTTVQA
;
A
#
# COMPACT_ATOMS: atom_id res chain seq x y z
N MET A 1 -2.59 -39.40 38.07
CA MET A 1 -3.78 -39.16 37.22
C MET A 1 -3.31 -38.42 35.99
N GLU A 2 -3.06 -39.15 34.90
CA GLU A 2 -2.64 -38.55 33.63
C GLU A 2 -3.82 -37.78 33.02
N SER A 3 -3.58 -36.51 32.70
CA SER A 3 -4.55 -35.63 32.07
C SER A 3 -4.79 -36.07 30.62
N ASN A 4 -5.91 -36.76 30.37
CA ASN A 4 -6.44 -37.10 29.04
C ASN A 4 -6.93 -35.87 28.23
N LYS A 5 -6.25 -34.73 28.34
CA LYS A 5 -6.55 -33.54 27.52
C LYS A 5 -5.80 -33.67 26.20
N LYS A 6 -6.52 -34.06 25.15
CA LYS A 6 -6.02 -34.08 23.77
C LYS A 6 -6.00 -32.64 23.26
N TYR A 7 -4.83 -32.14 22.89
CA TYR A 7 -4.68 -30.84 22.23
C TYR A 7 -4.68 -31.05 20.71
N TRP A 8 -5.49 -30.27 20.00
CA TRP A 8 -5.67 -30.36 18.55
C TRP A 8 -4.90 -29.24 17.85
N LYS A 9 -4.31 -29.50 16.68
CA LYS A 9 -3.53 -28.56 15.88
C LYS A 9 -4.39 -27.55 15.10
N GLY A 10 -5.69 -27.79 15.00
CA GLY A 10 -6.66 -26.95 14.29
C GLY A 10 -8.10 -27.40 14.54
N LEU A 11 -9.07 -26.59 14.09
CA LEU A 11 -10.49 -26.92 14.18
C LEU A 11 -10.85 -28.13 13.31
N GLU A 12 -10.11 -28.36 12.25
CA GLU A 12 -10.27 -29.50 11.34
C GLU A 12 -9.91 -30.82 12.04
N GLU A 13 -8.89 -30.79 12.91
CA GLU A 13 -8.49 -31.91 13.78
C GLU A 13 -9.47 -32.09 14.96
N TYR A 14 -10.01 -31.00 15.49
CA TYR A 14 -11.04 -31.06 16.53
C TYR A 14 -12.37 -31.61 16.00
N ASN A 15 -12.80 -31.15 14.84
CA ASN A 15 -14.09 -31.48 14.20
C ASN A 15 -14.03 -32.77 13.36
N ASN A 16 -12.87 -33.42 13.24
CA ASN A 16 -12.65 -34.59 12.37
C ASN A 16 -13.24 -34.37 10.96
N THR A 17 -12.93 -33.23 10.34
CA THR A 17 -13.41 -32.98 8.98
C THR A 17 -12.96 -34.12 8.05
N PRO A 18 -13.78 -34.51 7.05
CA PRO A 18 -13.44 -35.60 6.15
C PRO A 18 -12.06 -35.43 5.48
N ASP A 19 -11.70 -34.20 5.15
CA ASP A 19 -10.42 -33.85 4.55
C ASP A 19 -9.25 -33.99 5.53
N PHE A 20 -9.41 -33.55 6.79
CA PHE A 20 -8.39 -33.76 7.82
C PHE A 20 -8.16 -35.24 8.10
N VAL A 21 -9.23 -36.04 8.24
CA VAL A 21 -9.12 -37.49 8.49
C VAL A 21 -8.46 -38.21 7.32
N LYS A 22 -8.71 -37.75 6.08
CA LYS A 22 -8.07 -38.28 4.87
C LYS A 22 -6.59 -37.90 4.79
N ASN A 23 -6.23 -36.67 5.12
CA ASN A 23 -4.86 -36.16 5.06
C ASN A 23 -3.99 -36.64 6.24
N ASN A 24 -4.57 -36.85 7.41
CA ASN A 24 -3.86 -37.30 8.63
C ASN A 24 -3.48 -38.79 8.62
N LYS A 25 -3.94 -39.56 7.61
CA LYS A 25 -3.50 -40.95 7.40
C LYS A 25 -2.11 -41.06 6.77
N ASN A 26 -1.60 -39.97 6.20
CA ASN A 26 -0.28 -39.91 5.59
C ASN A 26 0.56 -38.83 6.29
N GLU A 27 1.81 -39.14 6.64
CA GLU A 27 2.75 -38.15 7.21
C GLU A 27 3.01 -36.97 6.25
N PHE A 28 2.73 -37.19 4.95
CA PHE A 28 2.74 -36.20 3.89
C PHE A 28 1.40 -36.27 3.13
N ALA A 29 0.68 -35.15 3.02
CA ALA A 29 -0.65 -35.10 2.42
C ALA A 29 -0.67 -35.35 0.89
N GLU A 30 0.49 -35.23 0.23
CA GLU A 30 0.69 -35.60 -1.17
C GLU A 30 1.59 -36.83 -1.24
N PRO A 31 1.42 -37.72 -2.24
CA PRO A 31 2.46 -38.69 -2.57
C PRO A 31 3.73 -37.90 -2.83
N LEU A 32 4.76 -38.14 -2.00
CA LEU A 32 6.08 -37.59 -2.28
C LEU A 32 6.44 -38.01 -3.71
N PRO A 33 7.07 -37.14 -4.51
CA PRO A 33 7.53 -37.47 -5.86
C PRO A 33 8.77 -38.37 -5.77
N ILE A 34 8.78 -39.32 -4.84
CA ILE A 34 9.79 -40.36 -4.73
C ILE A 34 9.81 -41.14 -6.05
N GLU A 35 8.65 -41.37 -6.67
CA GLU A 35 8.60 -42.03 -7.98
C GLU A 35 9.26 -41.19 -9.07
N ASP A 36 9.03 -39.88 -9.12
CA ASP A 36 9.67 -39.00 -10.11
C ASP A 36 11.17 -38.82 -9.83
N VAL A 37 11.57 -38.67 -8.57
CA VAL A 37 12.98 -38.55 -8.14
C VAL A 37 13.74 -39.87 -8.36
N LEU A 38 13.10 -41.02 -8.14
CA LEU A 38 13.69 -42.33 -8.42
C LEU A 38 13.75 -42.60 -9.92
N ASN A 39 12.73 -42.20 -10.70
CA ASN A 39 12.71 -42.34 -12.15
C ASN A 39 13.75 -41.42 -12.83
N GLU A 40 13.90 -40.16 -12.39
CA GLU A 40 14.96 -39.25 -12.84
C GLU A 40 16.36 -39.79 -12.50
N ALA A 41 16.48 -40.54 -11.39
CA ALA A 41 17.70 -41.25 -11.01
C ALA A 41 17.83 -42.66 -11.64
N GLY A 42 16.90 -43.07 -12.52
CA GLY A 42 16.94 -44.34 -13.25
C GLY A 42 16.61 -45.61 -12.44
N LEU A 43 15.87 -45.50 -11.33
CA LEU A 43 15.55 -46.58 -10.40
C LEU A 43 14.04 -46.86 -10.36
N SER A 44 13.64 -48.14 -10.32
CA SER A 44 12.24 -48.56 -10.25
C SER A 44 11.69 -48.57 -8.82
N THR A 45 10.37 -48.50 -8.69
CA THR A 45 9.61 -48.36 -7.43
C THR A 45 9.77 -49.54 -6.44
N VAL A 46 10.32 -50.68 -6.86
CA VAL A 46 10.66 -51.81 -5.98
C VAL A 46 12.17 -52.10 -6.08
N THR A 47 12.98 -51.26 -5.45
CA THR A 47 14.44 -51.43 -5.45
C THR A 47 14.89 -52.27 -4.24
N PRO A 48 15.63 -53.39 -4.43
CA PRO A 48 16.25 -54.14 -3.33
C PRO A 48 17.23 -53.27 -2.55
N ARG A 49 17.32 -53.43 -1.22
CA ARG A 49 18.24 -52.67 -0.32
C ARG A 49 19.67 -52.56 -0.84
N ARG A 50 20.15 -53.59 -1.55
CA ARG A 50 21.49 -53.63 -2.16
C ARG A 50 21.66 -52.63 -3.30
N ASP A 51 20.65 -52.47 -4.15
CA ASP A 51 20.72 -51.59 -5.32
C ASP A 51 20.44 -50.13 -4.91
N PHE A 52 19.64 -49.90 -3.87
CA PHE A 52 19.57 -48.61 -3.18
C PHE A 52 20.92 -48.20 -2.59
N LEU A 53 21.61 -49.10 -1.88
CA LEU A 53 22.93 -48.81 -1.31
C LEU A 53 24.01 -48.62 -2.38
N LYS A 54 23.91 -49.29 -3.53
CA LYS A 54 24.79 -49.03 -4.68
C LYS A 54 24.51 -47.67 -5.30
N ALA A 55 23.24 -47.30 -5.52
CA ALA A 55 22.88 -45.99 -6.05
C ALA A 55 23.28 -44.86 -5.08
N LEU A 56 23.13 -45.07 -3.77
CA LEU A 56 23.58 -44.12 -2.74
C LEU A 56 25.12 -44.04 -2.69
N GLY A 57 25.83 -45.17 -2.86
CA GLY A 57 27.29 -45.22 -2.93
C GLY A 57 27.85 -44.58 -4.20
N PHE A 58 27.22 -44.81 -5.35
CA PHE A 58 27.52 -44.13 -6.61
C PHE A 58 27.13 -42.65 -6.57
N GLY A 59 26.02 -42.31 -5.91
CA GLY A 59 25.57 -40.94 -5.69
C GLY A 59 26.53 -40.18 -4.78
N LEU A 60 26.99 -40.77 -3.68
CA LEU A 60 28.02 -40.20 -2.82
C LEU A 60 29.36 -40.04 -3.55
N GLY A 61 29.76 -41.00 -4.38
CA GLY A 61 30.97 -40.93 -5.22
C GLY A 61 30.90 -39.89 -6.34
N ALA A 62 29.75 -39.77 -6.99
CA ALA A 62 29.49 -38.75 -8.01
C ALA A 62 29.37 -37.35 -7.38
N VAL A 63 28.81 -37.24 -6.17
CA VAL A 63 28.75 -35.99 -5.40
C VAL A 63 30.12 -35.58 -4.88
N THR A 64 31.02 -36.48 -4.48
CA THR A 64 32.42 -36.11 -4.18
C THR A 64 33.21 -35.71 -5.41
N LEU A 65 32.97 -36.33 -6.58
CA LEU A 65 33.56 -35.90 -7.86
C LEU A 65 32.97 -34.58 -8.37
N ALA A 66 31.68 -34.31 -8.15
CA ALA A 66 31.03 -33.04 -8.46
C ALA A 66 31.35 -31.94 -7.43
N ALA A 67 31.64 -32.29 -6.19
CA ALA A 67 32.18 -31.38 -5.18
C ALA A 67 33.63 -30.97 -5.47
N CYS A 68 34.30 -31.65 -6.41
CA CYS A 68 35.50 -31.16 -7.09
C CYS A 68 35.17 -30.25 -8.29
N GLN A 69 34.00 -29.60 -8.29
CA GLN A 69 33.75 -28.47 -9.19
C GLN A 69 34.84 -27.42 -8.96
N THR A 70 35.48 -26.99 -10.03
CA THR A 70 36.30 -25.79 -10.04
C THR A 70 35.47 -24.65 -9.46
N ALA A 71 35.88 -24.09 -8.32
CA ALA A 71 35.31 -22.84 -7.84
C ALA A 71 35.31 -21.86 -9.02
N PRO A 72 34.15 -21.28 -9.39
CA PRO A 72 34.08 -20.41 -10.55
C PRO A 72 35.09 -19.29 -10.37
N VAL A 73 35.82 -18.95 -11.43
CA VAL A 73 36.79 -17.85 -11.38
C VAL A 73 36.01 -16.55 -11.22
N HIS A 74 36.00 -16.01 -10.01
CA HIS A 74 35.42 -14.71 -9.73
C HIS A 74 36.32 -13.61 -10.28
N LYS A 75 35.78 -12.78 -11.18
CA LYS A 75 36.49 -11.63 -11.75
C LYS A 75 36.09 -10.36 -10.98
N SER A 76 37.07 -9.54 -10.64
CA SER A 76 36.86 -8.17 -10.16
C SER A 76 37.19 -7.20 -11.31
N ILE A 77 36.18 -6.49 -11.79
CA ILE A 77 36.33 -5.55 -12.91
C ILE A 77 36.24 -4.13 -12.34
N PRO A 78 37.37 -3.39 -12.24
CA PRO A 78 37.33 -2.00 -11.78
C PRO A 78 36.75 -1.09 -12.87
N TYR A 79 36.37 0.11 -12.47
CA TYR A 79 36.04 1.17 -13.43
C TYR A 79 37.24 1.47 -14.32
N LEU A 80 36.99 1.65 -15.62
CA LEU A 80 38.00 2.19 -16.54
C LEU A 80 38.32 3.65 -16.19
N VAL A 81 37.27 4.43 -15.93
CA VAL A 81 37.34 5.80 -15.41
C VAL A 81 36.37 5.85 -14.24
N LYS A 82 36.91 5.92 -13.01
CA LYS A 82 36.09 5.93 -11.80
C LYS A 82 35.51 7.35 -11.59
N PRO A 83 34.19 7.51 -11.42
CA PRO A 83 33.62 8.78 -10.98
C PRO A 83 34.21 9.21 -9.62
N GLU A 84 34.32 10.52 -9.39
CA GLU A 84 34.91 11.06 -8.15
C GLU A 84 34.02 10.72 -6.94
N GLU A 85 32.71 10.77 -7.13
CA GLU A 85 31.68 10.60 -6.11
C GLU A 85 31.45 9.13 -5.74
N VAL A 86 32.00 8.18 -6.51
CA VAL A 86 31.78 6.75 -6.29
C VAL A 86 32.98 6.12 -5.59
N THR A 87 32.72 5.60 -4.39
CA THR A 87 33.65 4.73 -3.66
C THR A 87 33.06 3.33 -3.57
N PRO A 88 33.62 2.33 -4.28
CA PRO A 88 33.12 0.96 -4.24
C PRO A 88 33.01 0.43 -2.81
N GLY A 89 31.84 -0.13 -2.47
CA GLY A 89 31.52 -0.61 -1.12
C GLY A 89 30.75 0.39 -0.26
N ILE A 90 30.71 1.67 -0.63
CA ILE A 90 29.99 2.73 0.11
C ILE A 90 28.76 3.14 -0.70
N PRO A 91 27.56 3.17 -0.09
CA PRO A 91 26.36 3.63 -0.78
C PRO A 91 26.36 5.15 -0.97
N ASN A 92 25.82 5.60 -2.09
CA ASN A 92 25.51 7.01 -2.34
C ASN A 92 24.00 7.23 -2.16
N TYR A 93 23.62 8.44 -1.77
CA TYR A 93 22.21 8.83 -1.61
C TYR A 93 21.93 10.01 -2.52
N TYR A 94 20.94 9.85 -3.39
CA TYR A 94 20.48 10.88 -4.31
C TYR A 94 19.06 11.28 -3.96
N THR A 95 18.73 12.56 -4.00
CA THR A 95 17.34 12.99 -3.84
C THR A 95 16.59 12.81 -5.16
N SER A 96 15.34 12.39 -5.10
CA SER A 96 14.45 12.31 -6.27
C SER A 96 13.00 12.53 -5.82
N SER A 97 12.05 12.28 -6.71
CA SER A 97 10.62 12.44 -6.41
C SER A 97 9.80 11.28 -6.97
N PHE A 98 8.89 10.75 -6.16
CA PHE A 98 7.93 9.72 -6.54
C PHE A 98 6.52 10.23 -6.25
N ASN A 99 5.70 10.37 -7.30
CA ASN A 99 4.35 10.95 -7.22
C ASN A 99 4.29 12.30 -6.48
N GLY A 100 5.33 13.13 -6.62
CA GLY A 100 5.42 14.44 -5.97
C GLY A 100 6.01 14.42 -4.55
N GLN A 101 6.10 13.25 -3.91
CA GLN A 101 6.80 13.09 -2.65
C GLN A 101 8.31 13.08 -2.88
N SER A 102 9.05 13.89 -2.11
CA SER A 102 10.52 13.88 -2.18
C SER A 102 11.09 12.68 -1.42
N ILE A 103 11.99 11.95 -2.08
CA ILE A 103 12.57 10.70 -1.62
C ILE A 103 14.11 10.74 -1.71
N LEU A 104 14.76 9.85 -0.98
CA LEU A 104 16.16 9.50 -1.11
C LEU A 104 16.29 8.11 -1.75
N VAL A 105 17.15 8.02 -2.75
CA VAL A 105 17.47 6.77 -3.45
C VAL A 105 18.85 6.33 -3.01
N LYS A 106 18.94 5.21 -2.29
CA LYS A 106 20.20 4.55 -1.98
C LYS A 106 20.69 3.83 -3.23
N THR A 107 21.87 4.21 -3.71
CA THR A 107 22.52 3.56 -4.84
C THR A 107 23.79 2.83 -4.42
N ARG A 108 24.10 1.75 -5.13
CA ARG A 108 25.34 0.98 -5.01
C ARG A 108 26.06 1.00 -6.34
N GLU A 109 27.23 1.65 -6.38
CA GLU A 109 28.06 1.75 -7.59
C GLU A 109 27.27 2.22 -8.84
N GLY A 110 26.28 3.09 -8.64
CA GLY A 110 25.42 3.65 -9.71
C GLY A 110 24.10 2.92 -9.97
N ARG A 111 23.73 1.91 -9.16
CA ARG A 111 22.42 1.22 -9.28
C ARG A 111 21.52 1.47 -8.06
N PRO A 112 20.26 1.90 -8.24
CA PRO A 112 19.28 2.01 -7.16
C PRO A 112 18.95 0.67 -6.50
N ILE A 113 18.92 0.63 -5.17
CA ILE A 113 18.59 -0.60 -4.42
C ILE A 113 17.52 -0.42 -3.34
N LYS A 114 17.28 0.83 -2.89
CA LYS A 114 16.36 1.12 -1.79
C LYS A 114 15.90 2.57 -1.85
N ILE A 115 14.64 2.80 -1.52
CA ILE A 115 14.02 4.13 -1.40
C ILE A 115 13.82 4.45 0.09
N GLU A 116 14.08 5.70 0.47
CA GLU A 116 13.88 6.26 1.80
C GLU A 116 13.18 7.63 1.68
N PRO A 117 12.51 8.13 2.73
CA PRO A 117 11.98 9.48 2.74
C PRO A 117 13.09 10.54 2.78
N ASN A 118 12.87 11.69 2.14
CA ASN A 118 13.85 12.78 2.17
C ASN A 118 13.75 13.61 3.47
N PRO A 119 14.81 13.65 4.31
CA PRO A 119 14.81 14.46 5.54
C PRO A 119 14.65 15.96 5.30
N ASN A 120 14.98 16.45 4.11
CA ASN A 120 14.85 17.86 3.74
C ASN A 120 13.39 18.28 3.41
N ALA A 121 12.44 17.34 3.31
CA ALA A 121 11.06 17.62 2.94
C ALA A 121 10.22 18.30 4.06
N GLY A 122 10.81 18.56 5.22
CA GLY A 122 10.16 19.27 6.32
C GLY A 122 8.88 18.58 6.77
N GLN A 123 7.75 19.29 6.77
CA GLN A 123 6.43 18.75 7.15
C GLN A 123 5.91 17.65 6.20
N PHE A 124 6.49 17.51 5.01
CA PHE A 124 6.14 16.47 4.04
C PHE A 124 7.06 15.24 4.12
N ASN A 125 7.99 15.23 5.08
CA ASN A 125 8.76 14.03 5.43
C ASN A 125 7.89 13.10 6.32
N CYS A 126 7.00 12.35 5.66
CA CYS A 126 5.98 11.51 6.31
C CYS A 126 6.20 10.01 6.06
N GLY A 127 7.46 9.53 6.08
CA GLY A 127 7.76 8.14 5.70
C GLY A 127 7.53 7.87 4.21
N THR A 128 7.29 6.62 3.81
CA THR A 128 7.05 6.25 2.40
C THR A 128 5.91 5.25 2.32
N ASP A 129 5.12 5.27 1.25
CA ASP A 129 4.12 4.22 1.01
C ASP A 129 4.75 2.92 0.50
N ALA A 130 3.96 1.84 0.51
CA ALA A 130 4.43 0.53 0.04
C ALA A 130 4.84 0.56 -1.45
N ARG A 131 4.19 1.39 -2.28
CA ARG A 131 4.49 1.49 -3.71
C ARG A 131 5.82 2.20 -3.96
N ALA A 132 6.12 3.27 -3.25
CA ALA A 132 7.41 3.96 -3.30
C ALA A 132 8.54 2.98 -2.95
N GLN A 133 8.36 2.22 -1.87
CA GLN A 133 9.32 1.18 -1.46
C GLN A 133 9.49 0.08 -2.52
N ALA A 134 8.40 -0.40 -3.10
CA ALA A 134 8.42 -1.47 -4.09
C ALA A 134 8.89 -1.00 -5.48
N SER A 135 8.77 0.30 -5.80
CA SER A 135 9.02 0.85 -7.14
C SER A 135 10.44 0.64 -7.67
N VAL A 136 11.41 0.41 -6.78
CA VAL A 136 12.77 0.05 -7.17
C VAL A 136 12.82 -1.28 -7.93
N LEU A 137 11.87 -2.20 -7.67
CA LEU A 137 11.74 -3.43 -8.46
C LEU A 137 11.21 -3.14 -9.87
N ASP A 138 10.30 -2.18 -10.01
CA ASP A 138 9.72 -1.82 -11.31
C ASP A 138 10.78 -1.24 -12.25
N LEU A 139 11.85 -0.62 -11.73
CA LEU A 139 13.01 -0.20 -12.54
C LEU A 139 13.60 -1.36 -13.32
N TYR A 140 13.77 -2.51 -12.67
CA TYR A 140 14.46 -3.69 -13.22
C TYR A 140 13.53 -4.73 -13.85
N ASP A 141 12.27 -4.38 -14.08
CA ASP A 141 11.29 -5.27 -14.67
C ASP A 141 11.62 -5.62 -16.14
N VAL A 142 11.74 -6.92 -16.43
CA VAL A 142 12.09 -7.44 -17.76
C VAL A 142 10.93 -7.56 -18.72
N SER A 143 9.69 -7.30 -18.26
CA SER A 143 8.53 -7.23 -19.14
C SER A 143 8.43 -5.90 -19.91
N LYS A 144 9.32 -4.94 -19.59
CA LYS A 144 9.52 -3.72 -20.37
C LYS A 144 10.05 -4.02 -21.76
N LEU A 145 9.67 -3.18 -22.71
CA LEU A 145 10.24 -3.18 -24.06
C LEU A 145 11.66 -2.64 -24.04
N LYS A 146 12.56 -3.21 -24.85
CA LYS A 146 13.98 -2.83 -24.87
C LYS A 146 14.29 -1.68 -25.84
N ALA A 147 13.39 -1.45 -26.78
CA ALA A 147 13.46 -0.41 -27.80
C ALA A 147 12.04 0.08 -28.12
N PRO A 148 11.89 1.29 -28.71
CA PRO A 148 10.58 1.73 -29.16
C PRO A 148 10.03 0.78 -30.23
N ALA A 149 8.71 0.72 -30.38
CA ALA A 149 8.08 -0.26 -31.25
C ALA A 149 6.98 0.35 -32.14
N LEU A 150 6.79 -0.24 -33.31
CA LEU A 150 5.57 -0.06 -34.10
C LEU A 150 4.67 -1.28 -33.89
N VAL A 151 3.37 -1.05 -33.88
CA VAL A 151 2.38 -2.12 -33.75
C VAL A 151 1.69 -2.28 -35.10
N LYS A 152 1.78 -3.48 -35.68
CA LYS A 152 1.15 -3.82 -36.96
C LYS A 152 0.40 -5.13 -36.83
N ASP A 153 -0.88 -5.13 -37.21
CA ASP A 153 -1.75 -6.31 -37.10
C ASP A 153 -1.70 -6.97 -35.71
N GLY A 154 -1.61 -6.15 -34.66
CA GLY A 154 -1.51 -6.60 -33.26
C GLY A 154 -0.14 -7.15 -32.84
N LYS A 155 0.87 -7.14 -33.72
CA LYS A 155 2.24 -7.53 -33.41
C LYS A 155 3.09 -6.32 -33.07
N VAL A 156 3.84 -6.43 -31.99
CA VAL A 156 4.79 -5.40 -31.53
C VAL A 156 6.15 -5.67 -32.17
N GLU A 157 6.60 -4.76 -33.04
CA GLU A 157 7.87 -4.84 -33.75
C GLU A 157 8.81 -3.73 -33.27
N GLU A 158 9.87 -4.10 -32.55
CA GLU A 158 10.92 -3.17 -32.11
C GLU A 158 11.56 -2.45 -33.32
N THR A 159 11.85 -1.16 -33.15
CA THR A 159 12.31 -0.27 -34.22
C THR A 159 13.25 0.81 -33.68
N THR A 160 13.60 1.79 -34.51
CA THR A 160 14.47 2.91 -34.13
C THR A 160 13.67 4.19 -33.84
N TRP A 161 14.20 5.04 -32.96
CA TRP A 161 13.63 6.36 -32.67
C TRP A 161 13.40 7.21 -33.92
N ALA A 162 14.33 7.19 -34.87
CA ALA A 162 14.18 7.91 -36.14
C ALA A 162 12.93 7.49 -36.94
N LYS A 163 12.58 6.19 -36.92
CA LYS A 163 11.36 5.67 -37.57
C LYS A 163 10.10 6.09 -36.82
N ILE A 164 10.12 6.06 -35.49
CA ILE A 164 9.01 6.57 -34.67
C ILE A 164 8.81 8.06 -34.93
N ASP A 165 9.88 8.87 -34.90
CA ASP A 165 9.81 10.31 -35.10
C ASP A 165 9.25 10.65 -36.48
N SER A 166 9.70 9.95 -37.53
CA SER A 166 9.17 10.13 -38.88
C SER A 166 7.69 9.73 -38.98
N PHE A 167 7.29 8.62 -38.35
CA PHE A 167 5.91 8.14 -38.34
C PHE A 167 4.99 9.13 -37.62
N VAL A 168 5.32 9.49 -36.38
CA VAL A 168 4.50 10.36 -35.53
C VAL A 168 4.40 11.76 -36.13
N LYS A 169 5.52 12.37 -36.59
CA LYS A 169 5.45 13.67 -37.27
C LYS A 169 4.59 13.63 -38.53
N GLY A 170 4.67 12.55 -39.30
CA GLY A 170 3.84 12.34 -40.48
C GLY A 170 2.34 12.32 -40.15
N GLU A 171 1.95 11.56 -39.13
CA GLU A 171 0.55 11.46 -38.70
C GLU A 171 0.02 12.76 -38.05
N LEU A 172 0.83 13.44 -37.23
CA LEU A 172 0.45 14.74 -36.66
C LEU A 172 0.25 15.80 -37.76
N ALA A 173 1.12 15.82 -38.78
CA ALA A 173 0.98 16.72 -39.93
C ALA A 173 -0.29 16.43 -40.73
N LYS A 174 -0.65 15.14 -40.93
CA LYS A 174 -1.92 14.75 -41.57
C LYS A 174 -3.14 15.20 -40.76
N ALA A 175 -3.10 15.00 -39.44
CA ALA A 175 -4.18 15.43 -38.55
C ALA A 175 -4.39 16.96 -38.62
N GLN A 176 -3.30 17.73 -38.57
CA GLN A 176 -3.33 19.19 -38.69
C GLN A 176 -3.84 19.65 -40.06
N ALA A 177 -3.33 19.07 -41.16
CA ALA A 177 -3.78 19.41 -42.52
C ALA A 177 -5.26 19.08 -42.75
N GLY A 178 -5.75 18.00 -42.12
CA GLY A 178 -7.16 17.60 -42.16
C GLY A 178 -8.08 18.36 -41.19
N GLY A 179 -7.57 19.33 -40.43
CA GLY A 179 -8.34 20.07 -39.41
C GLY A 179 -8.88 19.18 -38.29
N LYS A 180 -8.25 18.03 -38.04
CA LYS A 180 -8.65 17.08 -37.00
C LYS A 180 -8.05 17.47 -35.65
N LYS A 181 -8.74 17.09 -34.58
CA LYS A 181 -8.31 17.29 -33.20
C LYS A 181 -7.14 16.37 -32.85
N ILE A 182 -6.22 16.87 -32.02
CA ILE A 182 -5.15 16.08 -31.42
C ILE A 182 -5.40 16.03 -29.91
N ARG A 183 -5.20 14.87 -29.28
CA ARG A 183 -5.51 14.68 -27.86
C ARG A 183 -4.33 14.02 -27.16
N ILE A 184 -3.85 14.65 -26.10
CA ILE A 184 -2.92 14.03 -25.16
C ILE A 184 -3.77 13.58 -23.98
N VAL A 185 -3.87 12.27 -23.78
CA VAL A 185 -4.62 11.66 -22.69
C VAL A 185 -3.62 11.27 -21.62
N SER A 186 -3.82 11.75 -20.40
CA SER A 186 -2.89 11.49 -19.31
C SER A 186 -3.61 11.31 -17.99
N SER A 187 -2.97 10.62 -17.04
CA SER A 187 -3.28 10.86 -15.63
C SER A 187 -2.76 12.23 -15.20
N THR A 188 -3.05 12.64 -13.97
CA THR A 188 -2.65 13.97 -13.49
C THR A 188 -1.17 14.31 -13.74
N VAL A 189 -0.94 15.43 -14.42
CA VAL A 189 0.38 16.03 -14.65
C VAL A 189 0.55 17.23 -13.71
N ASN A 190 1.26 17.00 -12.61
CA ASN A 190 1.58 18.03 -11.61
C ASN A 190 2.98 18.63 -11.76
N SER A 191 3.68 18.32 -12.86
CA SER A 191 5.00 18.86 -13.19
C SER A 191 4.91 20.23 -13.86
N PRO A 192 5.52 21.29 -13.29
CA PRO A 192 5.62 22.58 -13.97
C PRO A 192 6.37 22.50 -15.32
N SER A 193 7.41 21.67 -15.42
CA SER A 193 8.18 21.54 -16.65
C SER A 193 7.46 20.72 -17.73
N THR A 194 6.82 19.61 -17.38
CA THR A 194 6.00 18.83 -18.34
C THR A 194 4.83 19.67 -18.85
N ASN A 195 4.16 20.45 -17.99
CA ASN A 195 3.11 21.37 -18.43
C ASN A 195 3.63 22.43 -19.42
N ALA A 196 4.86 22.93 -19.23
CA ALA A 196 5.50 23.85 -20.18
C ALA A 196 5.85 23.17 -21.52
N VAL A 197 6.26 21.90 -21.50
CA VAL A 197 6.47 21.11 -22.74
C VAL A 197 5.17 20.92 -23.50
N ILE A 198 4.09 20.54 -22.81
CA ILE A 198 2.77 20.38 -23.41
C ILE A 198 2.29 21.70 -24.02
N ALA A 199 2.51 22.83 -23.35
CA ALA A 199 2.19 24.15 -23.89
C ALA A 199 2.94 24.45 -25.20
N GLN A 200 4.23 24.10 -25.30
CA GLN A 200 4.99 24.25 -26.56
C GLN A 200 4.47 23.32 -27.67
N PHE A 201 4.08 22.08 -27.32
CA PHE A 201 3.47 21.16 -28.26
C PHE A 201 2.13 21.69 -28.81
N ILE A 202 1.27 22.25 -27.93
CA ILE A 202 0.00 22.88 -28.33
C ILE A 202 0.25 24.13 -29.20
N ALA A 203 1.31 24.90 -28.94
CA ALA A 203 1.67 26.04 -29.78
C ALA A 203 2.01 25.62 -31.22
N LYS A 204 2.68 24.47 -31.41
CA LYS A 204 2.94 23.89 -32.74
C LYS A 204 1.67 23.33 -33.39
N TYR A 205 0.83 22.67 -32.59
CA TYR A 205 -0.40 22.02 -33.04
C TYR A 205 -1.62 22.61 -32.32
N PRO A 206 -2.21 23.74 -32.80
CA PRO A 206 -3.25 24.47 -32.06
C PRO A 206 -4.54 23.69 -31.79
N ALA A 207 -4.81 22.61 -32.53
CA ALA A 207 -5.93 21.71 -32.30
C ALA A 207 -5.66 20.64 -31.21
N ALA A 208 -4.45 20.62 -30.64
CA ALA A 208 -4.06 19.74 -29.56
C ALA A 208 -4.64 20.21 -28.22
N LYS A 209 -5.07 19.26 -27.39
CA LYS A 209 -5.55 19.51 -26.03
C LYS A 209 -5.09 18.39 -25.10
N LEU A 210 -4.66 18.74 -23.90
CA LEU A 210 -4.46 17.80 -22.79
C LEU A 210 -5.81 17.46 -22.16
N VAL A 211 -6.15 16.18 -22.12
CA VAL A 211 -7.31 15.60 -21.45
C VAL A 211 -6.79 14.76 -20.28
N GLN A 212 -6.98 15.24 -19.06
CA GLN A 212 -6.55 14.51 -17.87
C GLN A 212 -7.71 13.70 -17.29
N TYR A 213 -7.47 12.43 -17.00
CA TYR A 213 -8.39 11.60 -16.23
C TYR A 213 -7.59 10.72 -15.28
N ASP A 214 -8.09 10.58 -14.06
CA ASP A 214 -7.52 9.68 -13.07
C ASP A 214 -8.42 8.44 -12.96
N ALA A 215 -7.83 7.25 -12.91
CA ALA A 215 -8.57 5.99 -12.79
C ALA A 215 -9.50 6.02 -11.56
N VAL A 216 -9.01 6.59 -10.46
CA VAL A 216 -9.80 6.99 -9.30
C VAL A 216 -9.82 8.51 -9.21
N SER A 217 -11.00 9.09 -9.42
CA SER A 217 -11.20 10.51 -9.65
C SER A 217 -11.71 11.24 -8.43
N TYR A 218 -11.28 12.49 -8.30
CA TYR A 218 -11.72 13.46 -7.28
C TYR A 218 -12.41 14.69 -7.90
N THR A 219 -12.90 14.56 -9.15
CA THR A 219 -13.61 15.63 -9.88
C THR A 219 -14.78 16.20 -9.05
N GLY A 220 -15.46 15.35 -8.27
CA GLY A 220 -16.55 15.73 -7.37
C GLY A 220 -16.15 16.79 -6.35
N ILE A 221 -14.99 16.62 -5.68
CA ILE A 221 -14.47 17.59 -4.71
C ILE A 221 -14.05 18.89 -5.41
N ILE A 222 -13.30 18.76 -6.51
CA ILE A 222 -12.80 19.90 -7.29
C ILE A 222 -13.97 20.79 -7.75
N GLN A 223 -15.01 20.19 -8.33
CA GLN A 223 -16.17 20.95 -8.81
C GLN A 223 -17.13 21.39 -7.72
N ALA A 224 -17.23 20.68 -6.60
CA ALA A 224 -17.96 21.18 -5.45
C ALA A 224 -17.32 22.47 -4.91
N ASN A 225 -15.99 22.56 -4.84
CA ASN A 225 -15.29 23.79 -4.45
C ASN A 225 -15.44 24.91 -5.48
N GLN A 226 -15.42 24.59 -6.78
CA GLN A 226 -15.73 25.56 -7.83
C GLN A 226 -17.14 26.14 -7.65
N ASN A 227 -18.13 25.30 -7.36
CA ASN A 227 -19.52 25.71 -7.19
C ASN A 227 -19.78 26.44 -5.86
N SER A 228 -19.06 26.06 -4.80
CA SER A 228 -19.25 26.60 -3.45
C SER A 228 -18.48 27.90 -3.20
N PHE A 229 -17.27 28.01 -3.75
CA PHE A 229 -16.31 29.08 -3.43
C PHE A 229 -15.65 29.73 -4.65
N GLY A 230 -15.98 29.28 -5.88
CA GLY A 230 -15.40 29.82 -7.11
C GLY A 230 -13.97 29.32 -7.41
N LYS A 231 -13.49 28.28 -6.71
CA LYS A 231 -12.15 27.71 -6.88
C LYS A 231 -12.22 26.22 -7.23
N ALA A 232 -11.88 25.85 -8.46
CA ALA A 232 -11.76 24.47 -8.90
C ALA A 232 -10.45 23.85 -8.39
N VAL A 233 -10.45 23.44 -7.12
CA VAL A 233 -9.26 22.91 -6.44
C VAL A 233 -9.58 21.72 -5.56
N LEU A 234 -8.60 20.81 -5.42
CA LEU A 234 -8.56 19.85 -4.32
C LEU A 234 -7.98 20.57 -3.10
N PRO A 235 -8.73 20.72 -1.99
CA PRO A 235 -8.29 21.50 -0.84
C PRO A 235 -7.17 20.78 -0.10
N LYS A 236 -6.38 21.53 0.66
CA LYS A 236 -5.50 20.95 1.67
C LYS A 236 -6.27 20.72 2.96
N TYR A 237 -6.30 19.47 3.40
CA TYR A 237 -6.84 19.05 4.69
C TYR A 237 -5.70 19.00 5.72
N ASN A 238 -5.96 19.51 6.92
CA ASN A 238 -5.00 19.53 8.03
C ASN A 238 -5.58 18.74 9.22
N PHE A 239 -5.34 17.43 9.24
CA PHE A 239 -5.84 16.51 10.28
C PHE A 239 -5.17 16.74 11.64
N ASP A 240 -3.98 17.32 11.66
CA ASP A 240 -3.23 17.71 12.85
C ASP A 240 -3.90 18.87 13.61
N LYS A 241 -4.74 19.64 12.93
CA LYS A 241 -5.52 20.74 13.51
C LYS A 241 -6.94 20.33 13.92
N ALA A 242 -7.35 19.09 13.65
CA ALA A 242 -8.68 18.59 13.96
C ALA A 242 -8.70 17.87 15.33
N ASP A 243 -9.56 18.33 16.24
CA ASP A 243 -9.84 17.64 17.50
C ASP A 243 -10.96 16.59 17.32
N LEU A 244 -11.87 16.81 16.35
CA LEU A 244 -12.95 15.89 15.99
C LEU A 244 -13.02 15.68 14.47
N ILE A 245 -12.90 14.44 14.03
CA ILE A 245 -12.93 14.02 12.63
C ILE A 245 -14.16 13.16 12.40
N VAL A 246 -14.96 13.52 11.39
CA VAL A 246 -16.13 12.76 10.96
C VAL A 246 -15.97 12.45 9.49
N SER A 247 -15.95 11.17 9.14
CA SER A 247 -15.62 10.74 7.78
C SER A 247 -16.72 9.84 7.23
N PHE A 248 -17.12 10.10 5.98
CA PHE A 248 -18.11 9.34 5.22
C PHE A 248 -17.43 8.66 4.03
N SER A 249 -17.14 7.37 4.15
CA SER A 249 -16.47 6.54 3.13
C SER A 249 -15.14 7.09 2.61
N ALA A 250 -14.51 8.05 3.31
CA ALA A 250 -13.16 8.51 2.99
C ALA A 250 -12.15 7.63 3.72
N ASP A 251 -11.29 6.94 2.97
CA ASP A 251 -10.18 6.14 3.51
C ASP A 251 -8.89 6.98 3.56
N PHE A 252 -8.89 8.06 4.36
CA PHE A 252 -7.81 9.04 4.43
C PHE A 252 -6.50 8.52 5.05
N LEU A 253 -6.53 7.43 5.83
CA LEU A 253 -5.32 6.73 6.28
C LEU A 253 -4.80 5.72 5.24
N GLY A 254 -5.60 5.42 4.22
CA GLY A 254 -5.33 4.47 3.16
C GLY A 254 -5.06 5.16 1.82
N THR A 255 -6.02 5.10 0.91
CA THR A 255 -5.83 5.53 -0.49
C THR A 255 -6.38 6.91 -0.82
N TRP A 256 -7.17 7.54 0.07
CA TRP A 256 -7.85 8.80 -0.23
C TRP A 256 -6.88 9.99 -0.24
N ILE A 257 -6.67 10.59 -1.43
CA ILE A 257 -5.83 11.75 -1.74
C ILE A 257 -4.34 11.61 -1.36
N SER A 258 -4.01 11.58 -0.06
CA SER A 258 -2.62 11.51 0.44
C SER A 258 -2.55 10.76 1.77
N GLY A 259 -2.58 9.43 1.69
CA GLY A 259 -2.62 8.55 2.87
C GLY A 259 -1.45 8.74 3.83
N GLU A 260 -0.25 9.01 3.32
CA GLU A 260 0.97 9.12 4.12
C GLU A 260 1.00 10.44 4.92
N GLU A 261 0.65 11.56 4.27
CA GLU A 261 0.54 12.86 4.93
C GLU A 261 -0.56 12.85 5.99
N PHE A 262 -1.76 12.37 5.62
CA PHE A 262 -2.89 12.35 6.54
C PHE A 262 -2.67 11.38 7.70
N THR A 263 -1.95 10.27 7.47
CA THR A 263 -1.52 9.39 8.56
C THR A 263 -0.59 10.12 9.53
N ALA A 264 0.44 10.82 9.05
CA ALA A 264 1.36 11.55 9.92
C ALA A 264 0.64 12.65 10.72
N GLN A 265 -0.27 13.39 10.08
CA GLN A 265 -1.08 14.43 10.74
C GLN A 265 -2.07 13.85 11.76
N TYR A 266 -2.75 12.75 11.40
CA TYR A 266 -3.70 12.06 12.28
C TYR A 266 -3.00 11.50 13.54
N THR A 267 -1.86 10.84 13.38
CA THR A 267 -1.13 10.24 14.50
C THR A 267 -0.39 11.27 15.35
N ALA A 268 -0.08 12.46 14.83
CA ALA A 268 0.47 13.55 15.63
C ALA A 268 -0.43 13.94 16.83
N ASN A 269 -1.74 13.72 16.71
CA ASN A 269 -2.72 13.92 17.78
C ASN A 269 -3.12 12.63 18.53
N ARG A 270 -2.48 11.48 18.26
CA ARG A 270 -2.85 10.18 18.87
C ARG A 270 -1.68 9.34 19.37
N ASN A 271 -0.44 9.71 19.03
CA ASN A 271 0.78 9.04 19.45
C ASN A 271 1.07 9.23 20.96
N TYR A 272 2.07 8.52 21.47
CA TYR A 272 2.45 8.56 22.88
C TYR A 272 2.78 9.97 23.40
N LYS A 273 3.43 10.82 22.59
CA LYS A 273 3.76 12.21 22.96
C LYS A 273 2.49 13.05 23.14
N SER A 274 1.49 12.88 22.28
CA SER A 274 0.21 13.59 22.39
C SER A 274 -0.59 13.15 23.62
N LEU A 275 -0.56 11.85 23.93
CA LEU A 275 -1.23 11.29 25.09
C LEU A 275 -0.59 11.73 26.42
N GLU A 276 0.73 11.82 26.50
CA GLU A 276 1.42 12.42 27.65
C GLU A 276 0.96 13.86 27.92
N ASN A 277 0.60 14.59 26.86
CA ASN A 277 0.00 15.93 26.93
C ASN A 277 -1.52 15.93 27.14
N LYS A 278 -2.12 14.76 27.45
CA LYS A 278 -3.56 14.56 27.66
C LYS A 278 -4.42 15.05 26.50
N LYS A 279 -3.90 14.95 25.27
CA LYS A 279 -4.61 15.31 24.03
C LYS A 279 -4.78 14.07 23.16
N MET A 280 -6.00 13.86 22.67
CA MET A 280 -6.31 12.84 21.68
C MET A 280 -7.43 13.32 20.76
N SER A 281 -7.22 13.32 19.44
CA SER A 281 -8.31 13.58 18.50
C SER A 281 -9.35 12.45 18.57
N ARG A 282 -10.62 12.76 18.29
CA ARG A 282 -11.70 11.77 18.17
C ARG A 282 -12.05 11.56 16.71
N HIS A 283 -12.26 10.31 16.30
CA HIS A 283 -12.61 9.96 14.91
C HIS A 283 -13.83 9.03 14.83
N ILE A 284 -14.83 9.47 14.07
CA ILE A 284 -16.03 8.71 13.73
C ILE A 284 -16.03 8.43 12.23
N GLN A 285 -16.13 7.15 11.86
CA GLN A 285 -16.17 6.68 10.48
C GLN A 285 -17.55 6.11 10.16
N PHE A 286 -18.21 6.65 9.13
CA PHE A 286 -19.38 6.07 8.48
C PHE A 286 -18.94 5.46 7.15
N GLU A 287 -19.12 4.16 6.95
CA GLU A 287 -18.72 3.50 5.70
C GLU A 287 -19.46 2.17 5.48
N SER A 288 -19.51 1.69 4.24
CA SER A 288 -20.11 0.40 3.89
C SER A 288 -19.13 -0.75 4.02
N GLY A 289 -18.04 -0.73 3.26
CA GLY A 289 -16.91 -1.65 3.43
C GLY A 289 -16.00 -1.22 4.58
N MET A 290 -15.31 -2.16 5.21
CA MET A 290 -14.33 -1.82 6.24
C MET A 290 -13.01 -1.40 5.59
N SER A 291 -12.60 -0.15 5.85
CA SER A 291 -11.37 0.44 5.30
C SER A 291 -10.24 0.49 6.33
N LEU A 292 -9.01 0.82 5.90
CA LEU A 292 -7.89 1.04 6.82
C LEU A 292 -8.21 2.14 7.83
N THR A 293 -8.86 3.20 7.36
CA THR A 293 -9.35 4.32 8.19
C THR A 293 -10.38 3.85 9.20
N GLY A 294 -11.38 3.07 8.77
CA GLY A 294 -12.40 2.52 9.66
C GLY A 294 -11.84 1.62 10.75
N THR A 295 -10.82 0.80 10.46
CA THR A 295 -10.17 -0.04 11.48
C THR A 295 -9.46 0.76 12.58
N ASN A 296 -9.14 2.04 12.33
CA ASN A 296 -8.46 2.94 13.26
C ASN A 296 -9.37 4.01 13.87
N ALA A 297 -10.67 3.99 13.55
CA ALA A 297 -11.65 4.89 14.12
C ALA A 297 -11.91 4.57 15.59
N ASP A 298 -12.30 5.59 16.36
CA ASP A 298 -12.82 5.39 17.72
C ASP A 298 -14.23 4.84 17.67
N THR A 299 -15.03 5.25 16.68
CA THR A 299 -16.36 4.71 16.43
C THR A 299 -16.54 4.49 14.93
N ARG A 300 -16.85 3.26 14.54
CA ARG A 300 -17.18 2.90 13.17
C ARG A 300 -18.65 2.52 13.08
N VAL A 301 -19.36 3.14 12.14
CA VAL A 301 -20.80 2.94 11.93
C VAL A 301 -21.02 2.41 10.51
N PRO A 302 -21.44 1.15 10.36
CA PRO A 302 -21.83 0.60 9.08
C PRO A 302 -23.05 1.34 8.53
N VAL A 303 -22.91 1.90 7.33
CA VAL A 303 -23.99 2.53 6.58
C VAL A 303 -24.01 1.98 5.17
N LYS A 304 -25.19 1.83 4.57
CA LYS A 304 -25.28 1.47 3.15
C LYS A 304 -24.80 2.63 2.27
N LEU A 305 -24.38 2.34 1.04
CA LEU A 305 -23.96 3.37 0.09
C LEU A 305 -25.13 4.31 -0.24
N SER A 306 -26.36 3.78 -0.29
CA SER A 306 -27.57 4.58 -0.45
C SER A 306 -27.93 5.43 0.78
N GLU A 307 -27.41 5.12 1.97
CA GLU A 307 -27.66 5.84 3.21
C GLU A 307 -26.67 7.00 3.45
N GLU A 308 -25.52 7.02 2.80
CA GLU A 308 -24.47 8.03 2.98
C GLU A 308 -24.96 9.46 2.73
N GLY A 309 -25.62 9.69 1.59
CA GLY A 309 -26.19 10.98 1.24
C GLY A 309 -27.25 11.47 2.25
N PRO A 310 -28.28 10.67 2.56
CA PRO A 310 -29.22 10.94 3.65
C PRO A 310 -28.56 11.22 5.00
N ALA A 311 -27.48 10.52 5.34
CA ALA A 311 -26.75 10.73 6.60
C ALA A 311 -26.11 12.12 6.67
N LEU A 312 -25.52 12.58 5.57
CA LEU A 312 -24.97 13.94 5.46
C LEU A 312 -26.07 15.00 5.57
N ILE A 313 -27.24 14.78 4.96
CA ILE A 313 -28.39 15.69 5.09
C ILE A 313 -28.85 15.75 6.55
N ALA A 314 -28.95 14.61 7.23
CA ALA A 314 -29.30 14.53 8.64
C ALA A 314 -28.29 15.27 9.52
N LEU A 315 -26.98 15.10 9.26
CA LEU A 315 -25.91 15.79 9.97
C LEU A 315 -25.99 17.31 9.79
N TYR A 316 -26.17 17.79 8.54
CA TYR A 316 -26.33 19.21 8.24
C TYR A 316 -27.54 19.82 8.96
N ASN A 317 -28.69 19.13 8.91
CA ASN A 317 -29.91 19.56 9.59
C ASN A 317 -29.70 19.63 11.11
N ALA A 318 -29.03 18.65 11.70
CA ALA A 318 -28.76 18.61 13.14
C ALA A 318 -27.77 19.71 13.59
N ILE A 319 -26.80 20.09 12.75
CA ILE A 319 -25.83 21.16 13.05
C ILE A 319 -26.48 22.55 12.92
N THR A 320 -27.26 22.78 11.86
CA THR A 320 -27.75 24.12 11.49
C THR A 320 -29.15 24.44 11.98
N GLY A 321 -29.93 23.43 12.39
CA GLY A 321 -31.36 23.56 12.67
C GLY A 321 -32.23 23.68 11.40
N SER A 322 -31.64 23.49 10.21
CA SER A 322 -32.36 23.48 8.94
C SER A 322 -33.24 22.23 8.77
N ALA A 323 -34.17 22.28 7.82
CA ALA A 323 -35.05 21.16 7.48
C ALA A 323 -34.95 20.79 5.99
N LEU A 324 -33.76 20.42 5.53
CA LEU A 324 -33.59 19.90 4.16
C LEU A 324 -34.28 18.53 4.02
N PRO A 325 -35.02 18.28 2.93
CA PRO A 325 -35.69 17.01 2.70
C PRO A 325 -34.68 15.88 2.41
N GLY A 326 -35.05 14.64 2.70
CA GLY A 326 -34.26 13.46 2.34
C GLY A 326 -33.24 12.98 3.38
N GLY A 327 -33.18 13.61 4.57
CA GLY A 327 -32.29 13.23 5.67
C GLY A 327 -32.82 12.11 6.59
N THR A 328 -33.59 11.16 6.07
CA THR A 328 -34.14 10.05 6.87
C THR A 328 -33.36 8.77 6.61
N LEU A 329 -32.74 8.20 7.63
CA LEU A 329 -31.90 7.00 7.54
C LEU A 329 -32.66 5.66 7.61
N GLY A 330 -33.92 5.66 7.14
CA GLY A 330 -34.76 4.47 7.15
C GLY A 330 -34.76 3.75 8.50
N ASN A 331 -34.29 2.50 8.50
CA ASN A 331 -34.25 1.61 9.67
C ASN A 331 -32.90 1.62 10.42
N ASN A 332 -31.89 2.38 9.96
CA ASN A 332 -30.56 2.43 10.59
C ASN A 332 -30.57 3.36 11.81
N THR A 333 -31.19 2.89 12.90
CA THR A 333 -31.37 3.67 14.13
C THR A 333 -30.05 4.00 14.83
N THR A 334 -29.03 3.15 14.69
CA THR A 334 -27.69 3.40 15.23
C THR A 334 -27.05 4.59 14.54
N ALA A 335 -27.01 4.62 13.21
CA ALA A 335 -26.46 5.76 12.47
C ALA A 335 -27.18 7.07 12.80
N ASP A 336 -28.51 7.09 12.88
CA ASP A 336 -29.30 8.27 13.25
C ASP A 336 -28.94 8.80 14.66
N LYS A 337 -28.77 7.92 15.64
CA LYS A 337 -28.33 8.29 17.00
C LYS A 337 -26.93 8.90 16.99
N VAL A 338 -25.97 8.24 16.33
CA VAL A 338 -24.57 8.70 16.28
C VAL A 338 -24.48 10.06 15.58
N ILE A 339 -25.20 10.26 14.47
CA ILE A 339 -25.23 11.54 13.76
C ILE A 339 -25.73 12.67 14.64
N LYS A 340 -26.82 12.46 15.39
CA LYS A 340 -27.36 13.47 16.31
C LYS A 340 -26.39 13.82 17.43
N LEU A 341 -25.61 12.86 17.91
CA LEU A 341 -24.60 13.11 18.92
C LEU A 341 -23.42 13.88 18.32
N VAL A 342 -22.84 13.37 17.24
CA VAL A 342 -21.67 13.95 16.57
C VAL A 342 -21.97 15.36 16.05
N ALA A 343 -23.20 15.65 15.63
CA ALA A 343 -23.63 17.00 15.30
C ALA A 343 -23.40 17.99 16.46
N LYS A 344 -23.75 17.59 17.69
CA LYS A 344 -23.55 18.42 18.89
C LYS A 344 -22.06 18.61 19.18
N GLU A 345 -21.28 17.55 19.05
CA GLU A 345 -19.83 17.60 19.28
C GLU A 345 -19.11 18.47 18.24
N LEU A 346 -19.52 18.41 16.97
CA LEU A 346 -19.00 19.28 15.92
C LEU A 346 -19.31 20.76 16.17
N VAL A 347 -20.51 21.08 16.67
CA VAL A 347 -20.87 22.44 17.08
C VAL A 347 -20.00 22.91 18.27
N GLN A 348 -19.69 22.02 19.21
CA GLN A 348 -18.79 22.32 20.33
C GLN A 348 -17.32 22.47 19.88
N ALA A 349 -16.91 21.71 18.87
CA ALA A 349 -15.57 21.74 18.28
C ALA A 349 -15.44 22.77 17.13
N LYS A 350 -16.23 23.85 17.13
CA LYS A 350 -16.21 24.86 16.06
C LYS A 350 -14.80 25.37 15.77
N GLY A 351 -14.38 25.36 14.51
CA GLY A 351 -13.03 25.71 14.06
C GLY A 351 -11.99 24.61 14.19
N LYS A 352 -12.31 23.50 14.88
CA LYS A 352 -11.44 22.34 15.09
C LYS A 352 -12.09 21.00 14.70
N GLY A 353 -13.30 21.06 14.14
CA GLY A 353 -13.96 19.93 13.51
C GLY A 353 -13.52 19.77 12.06
N LEU A 354 -13.57 18.55 11.56
CA LEU A 354 -13.33 18.25 10.15
C LEU A 354 -14.31 17.17 9.68
N VAL A 355 -15.08 17.48 8.64
CA VAL A 355 -15.96 16.50 7.97
C VAL A 355 -15.40 16.19 6.58
N VAL A 356 -15.17 14.93 6.26
CA VAL A 356 -14.67 14.49 4.95
C VAL A 356 -15.57 13.43 4.34
N CYS A 357 -15.59 13.34 3.01
CA CYS A 357 -16.38 12.34 2.30
C CYS A 357 -15.61 11.79 1.09
N GLY A 358 -15.65 10.47 0.90
CA GLY A 358 -15.01 9.76 -0.21
C GLY A 358 -15.82 9.73 -1.51
N SER A 359 -17.05 10.25 -1.50
CA SER A 359 -17.92 10.25 -2.68
C SER A 359 -17.40 11.17 -3.80
N ASN A 360 -17.36 10.68 -5.03
CA ASN A 360 -17.05 11.51 -6.21
C ASN A 360 -18.31 12.18 -6.81
N ASP A 361 -19.37 12.41 -6.03
CA ASP A 361 -20.57 13.15 -6.46
C ASP A 361 -20.50 14.64 -6.06
N VAL A 362 -20.72 15.53 -7.03
CA VAL A 362 -20.65 16.99 -6.83
C VAL A 362 -21.68 17.49 -5.82
N SER A 363 -22.90 16.95 -5.80
CA SER A 363 -23.95 17.40 -4.89
C SER A 363 -23.63 16.99 -3.44
N THR A 364 -23.21 15.75 -3.25
CA THR A 364 -22.73 15.25 -1.95
C THR A 364 -21.59 16.11 -1.41
N GLN A 365 -20.60 16.43 -2.25
CA GLN A 365 -19.46 17.26 -1.83
C GLN A 365 -19.83 18.73 -1.56
N ILE A 366 -20.80 19.31 -2.27
CA ILE A 366 -21.34 20.65 -1.93
C ILE A 366 -21.97 20.63 -0.53
N LEU A 367 -22.67 19.57 -0.17
CA LEU A 367 -23.24 19.44 1.17
C LEU A 367 -22.15 19.32 2.25
N VAL A 368 -21.08 18.57 1.98
CA VAL A 368 -19.90 18.48 2.86
C VAL A 368 -19.24 19.85 3.04
N ASN A 369 -19.12 20.62 1.95
CA ASN A 369 -18.64 22.01 2.01
C ASN A 369 -19.54 22.88 2.91
N ALA A 370 -20.86 22.74 2.80
CA ALA A 370 -21.80 23.47 3.64
C ALA A 370 -21.69 23.10 5.12
N ILE A 371 -21.50 21.81 5.44
CA ILE A 371 -21.28 21.33 6.82
C ILE A 371 -19.99 21.93 7.40
N ASN A 372 -18.88 21.81 6.67
CA ASN A 372 -17.58 22.36 7.10
C ASN A 372 -17.60 23.89 7.24
N ALA A 373 -18.34 24.59 6.38
CA ALA A 373 -18.55 26.03 6.52
C ALA A 373 -19.35 26.36 7.79
N ALA A 374 -20.41 25.61 8.11
CA ALA A 374 -21.22 25.82 9.30
C ALA A 374 -20.44 25.64 10.61
N ILE A 375 -19.51 24.68 10.65
CA ILE A 375 -18.65 24.40 11.81
C ILE A 375 -17.34 25.19 11.79
N GLY A 376 -17.11 26.05 10.80
CA GLY A 376 -15.96 26.95 10.74
C GLY A 376 -14.62 26.29 10.41
N SER A 377 -14.61 25.18 9.68
CA SER A 377 -13.39 24.43 9.31
C SER A 377 -12.51 25.13 8.26
N TYR A 378 -13.11 25.96 7.40
CA TYR A 378 -12.38 26.68 6.35
C TYR A 378 -11.52 27.79 6.94
N GLY A 379 -10.23 27.78 6.62
CA GLY A 379 -9.21 28.65 7.19
C GLY A 379 -8.48 28.05 8.40
N THR A 380 -8.93 26.91 8.92
CA THR A 380 -8.28 26.18 10.02
C THR A 380 -7.87 24.77 9.61
N THR A 381 -8.84 23.87 9.49
CA THR A 381 -8.63 22.45 9.12
C THR A 381 -8.72 22.24 7.61
N ILE A 382 -9.33 23.16 6.85
CA ILE A 382 -9.41 23.14 5.38
C ILE A 382 -8.84 24.44 4.80
N ASP A 383 -7.97 24.31 3.80
CA ASP A 383 -7.34 25.42 3.09
C ASP A 383 -7.53 25.30 1.58
N LEU A 384 -8.07 26.36 0.95
CA LEU A 384 -8.31 26.43 -0.50
C LEU A 384 -7.27 27.29 -1.25
N ASP A 385 -6.39 27.98 -0.53
CA ASP A 385 -5.35 28.84 -1.10
C ASP A 385 -4.00 28.13 -1.24
N ASN A 386 -3.82 27.01 -0.54
CA ASN A 386 -2.69 26.11 -0.69
C ASN A 386 -3.13 24.70 -1.15
N PRO A 387 -3.76 24.58 -2.34
CA PRO A 387 -4.40 23.33 -2.78
C PRO A 387 -3.41 22.19 -3.06
N CYS A 388 -3.97 20.98 -3.09
CA CYS A 388 -3.30 19.77 -3.53
C CYS A 388 -3.41 19.62 -5.05
N TYR A 389 -2.31 19.24 -5.70
CA TYR A 389 -2.20 19.01 -7.14
C TYR A 389 -1.89 17.54 -7.47
N LEU A 390 -2.01 16.62 -6.51
CA LEU A 390 -1.85 15.18 -6.76
C LEU A 390 -2.91 14.62 -7.72
N TYR A 391 -4.08 15.27 -7.78
CA TYR A 391 -5.18 14.90 -8.69
C TYR A 391 -5.76 16.15 -9.36
N ALA A 392 -5.92 16.11 -10.67
CA ALA A 392 -6.43 17.17 -11.52
C ALA A 392 -7.23 16.65 -12.73
N GLY A 393 -7.68 15.38 -12.69
CA GLY A 393 -8.55 14.79 -13.69
C GLY A 393 -9.90 15.51 -13.83
N ASN A 394 -10.53 15.33 -15.00
CA ASN A 394 -11.87 15.85 -15.30
C ASN A 394 -12.70 14.78 -16.03
N ASP A 395 -13.60 14.14 -15.28
CA ASP A 395 -14.41 13.02 -15.77
C ASP A 395 -15.28 13.39 -16.99
N ALA A 396 -15.88 14.58 -16.96
CA ALA A 396 -16.74 15.07 -18.04
C ALA A 396 -15.94 15.31 -19.32
N GLU A 397 -14.71 15.81 -19.20
CA GLU A 397 -13.82 16.02 -20.33
C GLU A 397 -13.36 14.69 -20.95
N PHE A 398 -13.02 13.71 -20.13
CA PHE A 398 -12.65 12.38 -20.62
C PHE A 398 -13.82 11.66 -21.30
N ASN A 399 -15.03 11.73 -20.74
CA ASN A 399 -16.21 11.19 -21.41
C ASN A 399 -16.52 11.96 -22.72
N GLY A 400 -16.25 13.27 -22.74
CA GLY A 400 -16.31 14.10 -23.95
C GLY A 400 -15.36 13.63 -25.05
N LEU A 401 -14.13 13.25 -24.70
CA LEU A 401 -13.14 12.68 -25.62
C LEU A 401 -13.68 11.41 -26.31
N VAL A 402 -14.31 10.49 -25.57
CA VAL A 402 -14.90 9.27 -26.16
C VAL A 402 -15.96 9.63 -27.21
N ALA A 403 -16.75 10.67 -26.97
CA ALA A 403 -17.72 11.17 -27.94
C ALA A 403 -17.05 11.81 -29.17
N GLU A 404 -15.96 12.58 -29.00
CA GLU A 404 -15.18 13.16 -30.10
C GLU A 404 -14.55 12.08 -31.00
N MET A 405 -13.96 11.04 -30.40
CA MET A 405 -13.40 9.90 -31.13
C MET A 405 -14.50 9.17 -31.91
N ASN A 406 -15.67 8.98 -31.30
CA ASN A 406 -16.81 8.32 -31.95
C ASN A 406 -17.35 9.06 -33.18
N ARG A 407 -17.31 10.40 -33.15
CA ARG A 407 -17.67 11.26 -34.28
C ARG A 407 -16.56 11.39 -35.34
N GLY A 408 -15.41 10.75 -35.12
CA GLY A 408 -14.26 10.81 -36.03
C GLY A 408 -13.60 12.20 -36.09
N GLU A 409 -13.75 13.01 -35.04
CA GLU A 409 -13.16 14.35 -34.98
C GLU A 409 -11.68 14.33 -34.58
N VAL A 410 -11.25 13.26 -33.90
CA VAL A 410 -9.87 13.09 -33.41
C VAL A 410 -9.02 12.39 -34.48
N GLY A 411 -7.96 13.06 -34.91
CA GLY A 411 -7.00 12.56 -35.91
C GLY A 411 -5.81 11.83 -35.28
N ALA A 412 -5.39 12.26 -34.09
CA ALA A 412 -4.32 11.62 -33.34
C ALA A 412 -4.58 11.64 -31.82
N VAL A 413 -4.23 10.56 -31.14
CA VAL A 413 -4.29 10.43 -29.67
C VAL A 413 -2.96 9.92 -29.14
N LEU A 414 -2.47 10.56 -28.07
CA LEU A 414 -1.22 10.23 -27.39
C LEU A 414 -1.53 9.86 -25.92
N PHE A 415 -1.08 8.71 -25.45
CA PHE A 415 -1.31 8.24 -24.07
C PHE A 415 -0.05 8.40 -23.22
N LEU A 416 -0.10 9.29 -22.24
CA LEU A 416 0.98 9.59 -21.30
C LEU A 416 0.60 9.12 -19.91
N ASN A 417 1.26 8.08 -19.39
CA ASN A 417 1.00 7.55 -18.04
C ASN A 417 -0.49 7.22 -17.79
N SER A 418 -1.15 6.57 -18.76
CA SER A 418 -2.59 6.25 -18.69
C SER A 418 -2.88 4.93 -19.41
N ASN A 419 -3.81 4.12 -18.90
CA ASN A 419 -4.19 2.84 -19.50
C ASN A 419 -5.71 2.66 -19.68
N PRO A 420 -6.39 3.53 -20.45
CA PRO A 420 -7.85 3.56 -20.56
C PRO A 420 -8.49 2.30 -21.17
N VAL A 421 -7.74 1.45 -21.89
CA VAL A 421 -8.26 0.15 -22.33
C VAL A 421 -8.51 -0.79 -21.13
N TYR A 422 -7.81 -0.58 -20.01
CA TYR A 422 -7.98 -1.34 -18.78
C TYR A 422 -8.86 -0.61 -17.75
N ASP A 423 -8.57 0.67 -17.48
CA ASP A 423 -9.12 1.39 -16.32
C ASP A 423 -10.30 2.33 -16.64
N ALA A 424 -10.70 2.49 -17.90
CA ALA A 424 -11.88 3.28 -18.23
C ALA A 424 -13.16 2.58 -17.75
N ALA A 425 -14.05 3.34 -17.12
CA ALA A 425 -15.35 2.88 -16.63
C ALA A 425 -16.17 2.11 -17.70
N ASN A 426 -16.06 2.51 -18.96
CA ASN A 426 -16.60 1.75 -20.10
C ASN A 426 -15.50 1.45 -21.12
N ALA A 427 -14.60 0.53 -20.76
CA ALA A 427 -13.51 0.08 -21.61
C ALA A 427 -13.95 -0.36 -23.02
N LYS A 428 -15.16 -0.95 -23.16
CA LYS A 428 -15.70 -1.31 -24.48
C LYS A 428 -16.03 -0.08 -25.33
N ALA A 429 -16.77 0.88 -24.78
CA ALA A 429 -17.09 2.11 -25.53
C ALA A 429 -15.81 2.90 -25.88
N PHE A 430 -14.82 2.90 -24.98
CA PHE A 430 -13.53 3.51 -25.22
C PHE A 430 -12.76 2.82 -26.35
N THR A 431 -12.64 1.49 -26.32
CA THR A 431 -11.94 0.71 -27.36
C THR A 431 -12.63 0.80 -28.72
N ASP A 432 -13.97 0.71 -28.76
CA ASP A 432 -14.75 0.90 -29.99
C ASP A 432 -14.55 2.31 -30.59
N ALA A 433 -14.39 3.34 -29.74
CA ALA A 433 -14.09 4.70 -30.17
C ALA A 433 -12.64 4.87 -30.63
N LEU A 434 -11.68 4.23 -29.93
CA LEU A 434 -10.26 4.30 -30.21
C LEU A 434 -9.92 3.75 -31.61
N VAL A 435 -10.59 2.67 -32.04
CA VAL A 435 -10.41 2.09 -33.39
C VAL A 435 -10.66 3.10 -34.52
N LYS A 436 -11.49 4.12 -34.29
CA LYS A 436 -11.80 5.17 -35.26
C LYS A 436 -10.71 6.24 -35.39
N VAL A 437 -9.75 6.27 -34.47
CA VAL A 437 -8.66 7.26 -34.47
C VAL A 437 -7.54 6.80 -35.41
N PRO A 438 -7.19 7.60 -36.43
CA PRO A 438 -6.16 7.22 -37.42
C PRO A 438 -4.78 6.96 -36.82
N ALA A 439 -4.35 7.79 -35.86
CA ALA A 439 -3.02 7.68 -35.25
C ALA A 439 -3.10 7.58 -33.73
N LYS A 440 -2.55 6.50 -33.17
CA LYS A 440 -2.59 6.17 -31.74
C LYS A 440 -1.16 5.92 -31.26
N ILE A 441 -0.69 6.73 -30.31
CA ILE A 441 0.68 6.67 -29.79
C ILE A 441 0.63 6.43 -28.29
N SER A 442 1.42 5.48 -27.79
CA SER A 442 1.60 5.23 -26.37
C SER A 442 2.99 5.59 -25.90
N PHE A 443 3.10 6.14 -24.68
CA PHE A 443 4.36 6.32 -23.96
C PHE A 443 4.57 5.27 -22.86
N SER A 444 3.87 4.14 -22.90
CA SER A 444 4.07 3.06 -21.92
C SER A 444 5.46 2.44 -22.06
N ASP A 445 6.03 1.97 -20.94
CA ASP A 445 7.32 1.25 -20.91
C ASP A 445 7.21 -0.19 -21.47
N ARG A 446 5.98 -0.67 -21.67
CA ARG A 446 5.67 -2.02 -22.15
C ARG A 446 4.46 -2.01 -23.08
N ALA A 447 4.23 -3.16 -23.72
CA ALA A 447 3.04 -3.39 -24.54
C ALA A 447 1.81 -3.72 -23.68
N ASP A 448 1.39 -2.78 -22.82
CA ASP A 448 0.19 -2.93 -21.99
C ASP A 448 -1.11 -2.95 -22.81
N GLU A 449 -2.26 -3.01 -22.13
CA GLU A 449 -3.57 -3.11 -22.76
C GLU A 449 -3.82 -1.96 -23.76
N THR A 450 -3.45 -0.72 -23.39
CA THR A 450 -3.61 0.46 -24.26
C THR A 450 -2.51 0.55 -25.31
N ALA A 451 -1.25 0.32 -24.92
CA ALA A 451 -0.11 0.37 -25.83
C ALA A 451 -0.21 -0.68 -26.95
N SER A 452 -0.77 -1.85 -26.63
CA SER A 452 -1.07 -2.88 -27.62
C SER A 452 -2.18 -2.50 -28.62
N ALA A 453 -3.03 -1.55 -28.27
CA ALA A 453 -4.08 -1.01 -29.15
C ALA A 453 -3.61 0.23 -29.93
N CYS A 454 -2.39 0.72 -29.67
CA CYS A 454 -1.78 1.85 -30.36
C CYS A 454 -1.05 1.40 -31.63
N ASP A 455 -0.68 2.34 -32.50
CA ASP A 455 0.09 2.10 -33.73
C ASP A 455 1.61 2.26 -33.48
N ALA A 456 1.99 3.03 -32.47
CA ALA A 456 3.38 3.24 -32.05
C ALA A 456 3.51 3.27 -30.53
N ILE A 457 4.61 2.70 -30.01
CA ILE A 457 4.99 2.72 -28.60
C ILE A 457 6.34 3.44 -28.50
N ALA A 458 6.29 4.70 -28.09
CA ALA A 458 7.44 5.55 -27.79
C ALA A 458 7.81 5.34 -26.31
N ILE A 459 8.53 4.26 -26.03
CA ILE A 459 8.75 3.78 -24.66
C ILE A 459 9.39 4.85 -23.76
N ASN A 460 8.76 5.10 -22.62
CA ASN A 460 9.20 6.11 -21.65
C ASN A 460 10.20 5.52 -20.64
N HIS A 461 10.91 6.39 -19.95
CA HIS A 461 11.81 6.03 -18.85
C HIS A 461 11.02 5.62 -17.59
N ASN A 462 11.65 4.83 -16.72
CA ASN A 462 11.30 4.83 -15.32
C ASN A 462 11.76 6.16 -14.68
N TYR A 463 11.09 6.62 -13.62
CA TYR A 463 11.43 7.89 -12.98
C TYR A 463 12.88 7.93 -12.43
N LEU A 464 13.46 6.78 -12.07
CA LEU A 464 14.86 6.68 -11.64
C LEU A 464 15.87 6.80 -12.79
N GLU A 465 15.41 6.83 -14.04
CA GLU A 465 16.19 7.02 -15.27
C GLU A 465 15.90 8.39 -15.91
N SER A 466 15.08 9.22 -15.29
CA SER A 466 14.52 10.42 -15.93
C SER A 466 14.78 11.69 -15.13
N TRP A 467 14.91 12.82 -15.83
CA TRP A 467 14.87 14.14 -15.22
C TRP A 467 13.44 14.64 -15.16
N GLY A 468 13.12 15.49 -14.18
CA GLY A 468 11.79 16.11 -14.09
C GLY A 468 11.61 16.92 -12.82
N ASP A 469 10.38 17.39 -12.62
CA ASP A 469 9.96 18.08 -11.42
C ASP A 469 8.49 17.75 -11.10
N ALA A 470 8.06 18.04 -9.88
CA ALA A 470 6.68 17.87 -9.46
C ALA A 470 6.29 19.01 -8.50
N ASN A 471 5.02 19.39 -8.53
CA ASN A 471 4.43 20.36 -7.63
C ASN A 471 3.20 19.72 -6.97
N ALA A 472 3.38 19.02 -5.84
CA ALA A 472 2.32 18.25 -5.20
C ALA A 472 1.31 19.12 -4.44
N TYR A 473 1.77 20.23 -3.89
CA TYR A 473 0.97 21.24 -3.19
C TYR A 473 1.43 22.60 -3.62
N GLU A 474 0.54 23.60 -3.64
CA GLU A 474 0.93 24.97 -3.95
C GLU A 474 2.17 25.42 -3.14
N GLY A 475 3.22 25.79 -3.86
CA GLY A 475 4.50 26.21 -3.29
C GLY A 475 5.43 25.06 -2.85
N TYR A 476 5.08 23.79 -3.02
CA TYR A 476 5.93 22.64 -2.69
C TYR A 476 6.40 21.92 -3.95
N TYR A 477 7.67 22.13 -4.28
CA TYR A 477 8.29 21.59 -5.48
C TYR A 477 9.32 20.52 -5.14
N SER A 478 9.30 19.40 -5.85
CA SER A 478 10.32 18.35 -5.75
C SER A 478 10.94 18.07 -7.13
N ILE A 479 12.22 17.68 -7.14
CA ILE A 479 12.94 17.34 -8.37
C ILE A 479 12.98 15.82 -8.54
N VAL A 480 12.75 15.36 -9.77
CA VAL A 480 13.04 13.99 -10.18
C VAL A 480 14.46 13.97 -10.75
N GLN A 481 15.38 13.33 -10.03
CA GLN A 481 16.73 13.10 -10.52
C GLN A 481 16.88 11.64 -10.95
N PRO A 482 17.52 11.39 -12.11
CA PRO A 482 17.94 10.07 -12.49
C PRO A 482 19.08 9.61 -11.58
N THR A 483 19.07 8.34 -11.25
CA THR A 483 20.06 7.70 -10.35
C THR A 483 20.77 6.54 -11.03
N ILE A 484 20.35 6.23 -12.26
CA ILE A 484 21.00 5.31 -13.18
C ILE A 484 20.77 5.83 -14.61
N ASN A 485 21.67 5.50 -15.53
CA ASN A 485 21.44 5.70 -16.95
C ASN A 485 20.28 4.80 -17.43
N PRO A 486 19.54 5.17 -18.49
CA PRO A 486 18.49 4.33 -19.05
C PRO A 486 18.99 2.90 -19.33
N VAL A 487 18.33 1.91 -18.74
CA VAL A 487 18.68 0.48 -18.85
C VAL A 487 18.40 -0.03 -20.26
N PHE A 488 17.35 0.49 -20.88
CA PHE A 488 16.92 0.18 -22.25
C PHE A 488 16.97 1.43 -23.14
N ASN A 489 16.77 1.24 -24.45
CA ASN A 489 16.76 2.32 -25.44
C ASN A 489 15.43 3.11 -25.39
N SER A 490 15.09 3.65 -24.23
CA SER A 490 13.92 4.50 -23.99
C SER A 490 14.24 5.98 -24.19
N ARG A 491 13.21 6.82 -24.25
CA ARG A 491 13.31 8.29 -24.34
C ARG A 491 12.15 8.91 -23.60
N GLN A 492 12.39 9.96 -22.81
CA GLN A 492 11.32 10.64 -22.09
C GLN A 492 10.20 11.10 -23.03
N ALA A 493 8.96 10.98 -22.55
CA ALA A 493 7.79 11.44 -23.30
C ALA A 493 7.90 12.95 -23.61
N GLU A 494 8.39 13.73 -22.66
CA GLU A 494 8.61 15.18 -22.80
C GLU A 494 9.62 15.51 -23.91
N GLU A 495 10.74 14.80 -23.97
CA GLU A 495 11.72 14.95 -25.05
C GLU A 495 11.13 14.57 -26.42
N SER A 496 10.28 13.53 -26.46
CA SER A 496 9.56 13.14 -27.67
C SER A 496 8.61 14.25 -28.13
N LEU A 497 7.83 14.83 -27.21
CA LEU A 497 6.92 15.95 -27.51
C LEU A 497 7.69 17.18 -28.01
N LEU A 498 8.81 17.55 -27.37
CA LEU A 498 9.68 18.65 -27.82
C LEU A 498 10.25 18.37 -29.23
N THR A 499 10.68 17.13 -29.48
CA THR A 499 11.20 16.71 -30.79
C THR A 499 10.13 16.79 -31.88
N TRP A 500 8.89 16.38 -31.59
CA TRP A 500 7.77 16.41 -32.53
C TRP A 500 7.17 17.82 -32.71
N ALA A 501 7.40 18.71 -31.76
CA ALA A 501 7.07 20.13 -31.85
C ALA A 501 8.11 20.96 -32.62
N ASP A 502 9.29 20.38 -32.93
CA ASP A 502 10.48 21.10 -33.41
C ASP A 502 10.94 22.20 -32.46
N ALA A 503 10.87 21.93 -31.14
CA ALA A 503 11.30 22.87 -30.11
C ALA A 503 12.82 23.17 -30.21
N PRO A 504 13.25 24.39 -29.81
CA PRO A 504 14.66 24.79 -29.89
C PRO A 504 15.53 24.01 -28.90
N VAL A 505 15.00 23.71 -27.70
CA VAL A 505 15.65 22.86 -26.70
C VAL A 505 14.89 21.54 -26.66
N LYS A 506 15.57 20.45 -27.02
CA LYS A 506 14.98 19.10 -27.08
C LYS A 506 15.38 18.26 -25.88
N ASP A 507 16.62 18.39 -25.42
CA ASP A 507 17.12 17.73 -24.22
C ASP A 507 16.30 18.17 -23.00
N TYR A 508 15.66 17.20 -22.33
CA TYR A 508 14.71 17.53 -21.28
C TYR A 508 15.38 18.04 -20.00
N TYR A 509 16.59 17.58 -19.67
CA TYR A 509 17.34 18.12 -18.53
C TYR A 509 17.62 19.62 -18.71
N GLN A 510 18.13 20.02 -19.88
CA GLN A 510 18.37 21.42 -20.20
C GLN A 510 17.06 22.22 -20.18
N PHE A 511 15.95 21.63 -20.63
CA PHE A 511 14.64 22.25 -20.58
C PHE A 511 14.16 22.50 -19.15
N VAL A 512 14.20 21.49 -18.28
CA VAL A 512 13.83 21.60 -16.86
C VAL A 512 14.69 22.66 -16.18
N ARG A 513 16.02 22.57 -16.33
CA ARG A 513 16.95 23.55 -15.77
C ARG A 513 16.63 24.96 -16.22
N SER A 514 16.45 25.18 -17.53
CA SER A 514 16.13 26.51 -18.08
C SER A 514 14.79 27.04 -17.56
N ASN A 515 13.78 26.17 -17.44
CA ASN A 515 12.46 26.52 -16.90
C ASN A 515 12.56 26.93 -15.43
N TRP A 516 13.38 26.22 -14.64
CA TRP A 516 13.66 26.55 -13.24
C TRP A 516 14.44 27.84 -13.08
N GLU A 517 15.52 28.03 -13.85
CA GLU A 517 16.31 29.27 -13.87
C GLU A 517 15.47 30.50 -14.23
N ALA A 518 14.51 30.34 -15.16
CA ALA A 518 13.64 31.43 -15.58
C ALA A 518 12.50 31.75 -14.60
N LYS A 519 11.93 30.74 -13.92
CA LYS A 519 10.66 30.90 -13.17
C LYS A 519 10.77 30.68 -11.67
N MET A 520 11.58 29.72 -11.23
CA MET A 520 11.55 29.22 -9.86
C MET A 520 12.75 29.70 -9.04
N LEU A 521 13.97 29.55 -9.54
CA LEU A 521 15.21 29.92 -8.83
C LEU A 521 15.22 31.39 -8.39
N PRO A 522 14.77 32.37 -9.20
CA PRO A 522 14.71 33.77 -8.77
C PRO A 522 13.80 34.01 -7.56
N ALA A 523 12.74 33.20 -7.41
CA ALA A 523 11.79 33.34 -6.31
C ALA A 523 12.29 32.71 -5.00
N VAL A 524 13.18 31.71 -5.08
CA VAL A 524 13.63 30.93 -3.91
C VAL A 524 15.08 31.23 -3.50
N GLY A 525 15.85 31.92 -4.36
CA GLY A 525 17.21 32.37 -4.05
C GLY A 525 18.25 31.25 -3.95
N LEU A 526 17.96 30.06 -4.52
CA LEU A 526 18.86 28.91 -4.55
C LEU A 526 19.52 28.77 -5.92
N LYS A 527 20.72 28.19 -5.95
CA LYS A 527 21.36 27.70 -7.17
C LYS A 527 20.80 26.33 -7.56
N TRP A 528 20.94 25.96 -8.84
CA TRP A 528 20.47 24.67 -9.34
C TRP A 528 21.07 23.50 -8.56
N GLU A 529 22.37 23.54 -8.26
CA GLU A 529 23.06 22.49 -7.51
C GLU A 529 22.52 22.32 -6.09
N GLU A 530 22.13 23.41 -5.42
CA GLU A 530 21.51 23.37 -4.08
C GLU A 530 20.10 22.77 -4.12
N VAL A 531 19.36 22.99 -5.22
CA VAL A 531 18.05 22.36 -5.45
C VAL A 531 18.23 20.86 -5.67
N LEU A 532 19.24 20.43 -6.43
CA LEU A 532 19.55 19.01 -6.61
C LEU A 532 20.00 18.35 -5.31
N GLU A 533 20.82 19.01 -4.50
CA GLU A 533 21.26 18.44 -3.22
C GLU A 533 20.08 18.26 -2.26
N LYS A 534 19.20 19.27 -2.15
CA LYS A 534 18.03 19.21 -1.26
C LYS A 534 16.92 18.32 -1.80
N GLY A 535 16.73 18.28 -3.12
CA GLY A 535 15.66 17.56 -3.83
C GLY A 535 14.26 18.17 -3.71
N VAL A 536 14.12 19.23 -2.92
CA VAL A 536 12.85 19.83 -2.55
C VAL A 536 13.02 21.31 -2.24
N VAL A 537 12.01 22.09 -2.62
CA VAL A 537 11.93 23.53 -2.38
C VAL A 537 10.51 23.89 -1.96
N THR A 538 10.38 24.58 -0.83
CA THR A 538 9.09 25.01 -0.29
C THR A 538 9.04 26.54 -0.28
N ALA A 539 8.13 27.12 -1.05
CA ALA A 539 7.77 28.52 -0.98
C ALA A 539 6.90 28.80 0.26
N THR A 540 6.80 30.07 0.63
CA THR A 540 5.93 30.47 1.75
C THR A 540 4.48 30.19 1.40
N ALA A 541 3.78 29.45 2.26
CA ALA A 541 2.35 29.18 2.09
C ALA A 541 1.55 30.49 2.03
N LYS A 542 0.57 30.56 1.13
CA LYS A 542 -0.34 31.70 1.05
C LYS A 542 -1.19 31.75 2.31
N SER A 543 -1.49 32.97 2.79
CA SER A 543 -2.44 33.12 3.89
C SER A 543 -3.82 32.65 3.44
N ALA A 544 -4.45 31.77 4.21
CA ALA A 544 -5.80 31.31 3.93
C ALA A 544 -6.77 32.50 3.93
N GLY A 545 -7.59 32.61 2.87
CA GLY A 545 -8.60 33.65 2.75
C GLY A 545 -9.79 33.44 3.69
N ALA A 546 -10.69 34.42 3.72
CA ALA A 546 -12.03 34.24 4.29
C ALA A 546 -12.93 33.56 3.25
N TYR A 547 -13.53 32.43 3.60
CA TYR A 547 -14.37 31.65 2.70
C TYR A 547 -15.84 31.76 3.13
N SER A 548 -16.71 32.22 2.24
CA SER A 548 -18.14 32.33 2.49
C SER A 548 -18.91 31.36 1.60
N PHE A 549 -19.67 30.45 2.20
CA PHE A 549 -20.59 29.57 1.49
C PHE A 549 -21.95 30.26 1.30
N THR A 550 -22.39 30.44 0.05
CA THR A 550 -23.64 31.18 -0.26
C THR A 550 -24.64 30.40 -1.13
N GLN A 551 -24.38 29.12 -1.40
CA GLN A 551 -25.21 28.33 -2.31
C GLN A 551 -26.50 27.82 -1.65
N SER A 552 -27.61 27.77 -2.41
CA SER A 552 -28.85 27.15 -1.94
C SER A 552 -28.78 25.62 -2.03
N LEU A 553 -29.14 24.94 -0.93
CA LEU A 553 -29.02 23.49 -0.79
C LEU A 553 -30.27 22.69 -1.19
N ALA A 554 -31.38 23.33 -1.57
CA ALA A 554 -32.63 22.61 -1.85
C ALA A 554 -32.49 21.65 -3.06
N GLN A 555 -31.85 22.11 -4.14
CA GLN A 555 -31.57 21.28 -5.32
C GLN A 555 -30.50 20.22 -5.03
N VAL A 556 -29.49 20.58 -4.23
CA VAL A 556 -28.44 19.67 -3.76
C VAL A 556 -29.04 18.48 -3.00
N ALA A 557 -29.89 18.75 -2.01
CA ALA A 557 -30.58 17.72 -1.24
C ALA A 557 -31.49 16.83 -2.12
N THR A 558 -32.17 17.43 -3.10
CA THR A 558 -33.00 16.67 -4.06
C THR A 558 -32.16 15.74 -4.93
N SER A 559 -31.01 16.22 -5.42
CA SER A 559 -30.06 15.43 -6.22
C SER A 559 -29.55 14.23 -5.43
N ILE A 560 -29.09 14.46 -4.20
CA ILE A 560 -28.61 13.42 -3.27
C ILE A 560 -29.71 12.38 -3.02
N ALA A 561 -30.94 12.82 -2.73
CA ALA A 561 -32.05 11.91 -2.48
C ALA A 561 -32.42 11.04 -3.71
N ASN A 562 -32.27 11.58 -4.92
CA ASN A 562 -32.51 10.82 -6.15
C ASN A 562 -31.41 9.79 -6.40
N SER A 563 -30.14 10.15 -6.22
CA SER A 563 -29.01 9.21 -6.32
C SER A 563 -29.12 8.08 -5.30
N SER A 564 -29.47 8.40 -4.05
CA SER A 564 -29.75 7.41 -2.99
C SER A 564 -30.85 6.41 -3.39
N LYS A 565 -31.99 6.89 -3.90
CA LYS A 565 -33.09 6.03 -4.38
C LYS A 565 -32.71 5.17 -5.58
N ALA A 566 -31.86 5.67 -6.46
CA ALA A 566 -31.39 4.92 -7.62
C ALA A 566 -30.50 3.74 -7.19
N LEU A 567 -29.64 3.97 -6.20
CA LEU A 567 -28.70 2.98 -5.68
C LEU A 567 -29.36 1.94 -4.76
N ALA A 568 -30.39 2.33 -4.01
CA ALA A 568 -31.12 1.47 -3.06
C ALA A 568 -31.79 0.26 -3.75
N LYS A 569 -31.03 -0.82 -3.91
CA LYS A 569 -31.42 -2.11 -4.51
C LYS A 569 -31.08 -3.25 -3.55
N GLU A 570 -31.24 -4.49 -4.00
CA GLU A 570 -30.97 -5.67 -3.16
C GLU A 570 -29.50 -5.79 -2.76
N VAL A 571 -28.58 -5.53 -3.69
CA VAL A 571 -27.13 -5.52 -3.44
C VAL A 571 -26.51 -4.22 -3.94
N GLU A 572 -25.92 -3.46 -3.03
CA GLU A 572 -25.16 -2.25 -3.32
C GLU A 572 -23.66 -2.59 -3.35
N LEU A 573 -23.02 -2.44 -4.50
CA LEU A 573 -21.60 -2.71 -4.70
C LEU A 573 -20.79 -1.43 -4.58
N GLN A 574 -19.78 -1.45 -3.71
CA GLN A 574 -18.67 -0.50 -3.69
C GLN A 574 -17.47 -1.10 -4.43
N VAL A 575 -16.91 -0.37 -5.38
CA VAL A 575 -15.55 -0.65 -5.85
C VAL A 575 -14.57 0.30 -5.17
N TYR A 576 -13.43 -0.21 -4.73
CA TYR A 576 -12.47 0.55 -3.91
C TYR A 576 -11.03 0.25 -4.30
N GLU A 577 -10.11 1.16 -3.97
CA GLU A 577 -8.68 0.90 -4.11
C GLU A 577 -8.16 0.07 -2.93
N SER A 578 -7.51 -1.05 -3.20
CA SER A 578 -6.74 -1.75 -2.16
C SER A 578 -5.44 -1.01 -1.87
N ILE A 579 -4.92 -1.12 -0.64
CA ILE A 579 -3.64 -0.49 -0.26
C ILE A 579 -2.47 -0.97 -1.15
N PRO A 580 -2.31 -2.28 -1.42
CA PRO A 580 -1.18 -2.73 -2.23
C PRO A 580 -1.30 -2.35 -3.71
N MET A 581 -2.50 -2.47 -4.28
CA MET A 581 -2.68 -2.44 -5.74
C MET A 581 -3.15 -1.09 -6.29
N ARG A 582 -3.87 -0.30 -5.49
CA ARG A 582 -4.51 0.96 -5.89
C ARG A 582 -5.26 0.85 -7.23
N ASP A 583 -4.80 1.56 -8.26
CA ASP A 583 -5.37 1.58 -9.62
C ASP A 583 -4.82 0.48 -10.55
N GLY A 584 -3.84 -0.32 -10.12
CA GLY A 584 -3.25 -1.40 -10.92
C GLY A 584 -2.07 -0.99 -11.81
N LYS A 585 -1.57 0.25 -11.71
CA LYS A 585 -0.36 0.68 -12.45
C LYS A 585 0.86 -0.18 -12.12
N ASN A 586 1.05 -0.53 -10.85
CA ASN A 586 2.15 -1.36 -10.36
C ASN A 586 1.76 -2.85 -10.21
N ALA A 587 0.76 -3.35 -10.95
CA ALA A 587 0.26 -4.72 -10.78
C ALA A 587 1.27 -5.82 -11.08
N ASN A 588 2.32 -5.53 -11.86
CA ASN A 588 3.42 -6.49 -12.07
C ASN A 588 4.46 -6.50 -10.92
N ASN A 589 4.29 -5.69 -9.88
CA ASN A 589 5.22 -5.65 -8.77
C ASN A 589 4.95 -6.79 -7.78
N ALA A 590 5.86 -7.77 -7.73
CA ALA A 590 5.71 -8.95 -6.88
C ALA A 590 5.63 -8.63 -5.38
N PHE A 591 6.35 -7.60 -4.90
CA PHE A 591 6.29 -7.20 -3.49
C PHE A 591 4.90 -6.68 -3.10
N LEU A 592 4.21 -6.00 -4.02
CA LEU A 592 2.85 -5.51 -3.80
C LEU A 592 1.81 -6.62 -3.92
N GLN A 593 2.01 -7.60 -4.81
CA GLN A 593 1.11 -8.75 -4.93
C GLN A 593 1.09 -9.62 -3.66
N GLU A 594 2.25 -9.81 -3.03
CA GLU A 594 2.38 -10.59 -1.79
C GLU A 594 2.17 -9.76 -0.52
N LEU A 595 2.07 -8.44 -0.63
CA LEU A 595 1.74 -7.57 0.51
C LEU A 595 0.29 -7.86 0.93
N PRO A 596 0.04 -8.30 2.18
CA PRO A 596 -1.31 -8.60 2.62
C PRO A 596 -2.13 -7.31 2.73
N ASP A 597 -3.35 -7.33 2.20
CA ASP A 597 -4.32 -6.27 2.47
C ASP A 597 -4.51 -6.10 3.99
N PRO A 598 -4.50 -4.87 4.53
CA PRO A 598 -4.49 -4.68 5.97
C PRO A 598 -5.76 -5.17 6.67
N VAL A 599 -6.88 -5.24 5.95
CA VAL A 599 -8.18 -5.66 6.47
C VAL A 599 -8.37 -7.16 6.27
N SER A 600 -8.36 -7.61 5.01
CA SER A 600 -8.69 -9.02 4.67
C SER A 600 -7.52 -9.99 4.85
N LYS A 601 -6.29 -9.48 4.88
CA LYS A 601 -5.03 -10.26 4.87
C LYS A 601 -4.86 -11.12 3.62
N VAL A 602 -5.66 -10.89 2.58
CA VAL A 602 -5.54 -11.55 1.27
C VAL A 602 -4.36 -10.96 0.50
N THR A 603 -3.71 -11.82 -0.27
CA THR A 603 -2.62 -11.53 -1.22
C THR A 603 -3.02 -12.08 -2.59
N TRP A 604 -2.38 -11.61 -3.67
CA TRP A 604 -2.48 -12.15 -5.03
C TRP A 604 -3.87 -12.21 -5.69
N ASP A 605 -4.98 -11.84 -5.07
CA ASP A 605 -6.29 -11.88 -5.71
C ASP A 605 -7.21 -10.81 -5.12
N ASN A 606 -8.16 -10.34 -5.93
CA ASN A 606 -9.34 -9.66 -5.41
C ASN A 606 -10.51 -10.63 -5.21
N TYR A 607 -11.53 -10.15 -4.52
CA TYR A 607 -12.63 -10.94 -3.99
C TYR A 607 -13.88 -10.07 -3.90
N VAL A 608 -15.02 -10.71 -3.64
CA VAL A 608 -16.24 -10.02 -3.21
C VAL A 608 -16.41 -10.17 -1.70
N ALA A 609 -16.23 -9.07 -0.98
CA ALA A 609 -16.42 -9.05 0.47
C ALA A 609 -17.90 -8.89 0.81
N LEU A 610 -18.42 -9.77 1.66
CA LEU A 610 -19.82 -9.79 2.11
C LEU A 610 -19.90 -9.86 3.63
N ALA A 611 -20.93 -9.24 4.20
CA ALA A 611 -21.23 -9.37 5.61
C ALA A 611 -21.63 -10.83 5.95
N PRO A 612 -21.24 -11.38 7.12
CA PRO A 612 -21.53 -12.77 7.47
C PRO A 612 -23.02 -13.15 7.35
N LYS A 613 -23.92 -12.36 7.93
CA LYS A 613 -25.37 -12.59 7.87
C LYS A 613 -25.96 -12.42 6.47
N PHE A 614 -25.38 -11.54 5.68
CA PHE A 614 -25.79 -11.37 4.29
C PHE A 614 -25.36 -12.56 3.42
N ALA A 615 -24.15 -13.09 3.63
CA ALA A 615 -23.68 -14.31 2.98
C ALA A 615 -24.57 -15.53 3.34
N GLU A 616 -24.95 -15.68 4.62
CA GLU A 616 -25.91 -16.70 5.07
C GLU A 616 -27.25 -16.59 4.31
N LYS A 617 -27.79 -15.37 4.16
CA LYS A 617 -29.03 -15.11 3.42
C LYS A 617 -28.91 -15.50 1.93
N LEU A 618 -27.76 -15.21 1.31
CA LEU A 618 -27.45 -15.59 -0.07
C LEU A 618 -27.08 -17.08 -0.22
N LYS A 619 -26.95 -17.82 0.89
CA LYS A 619 -26.55 -19.23 0.95
C LYS A 619 -25.16 -19.48 0.31
N VAL A 620 -24.24 -18.55 0.53
CA VAL A 620 -22.84 -18.65 0.10
C VAL A 620 -21.93 -18.72 1.32
N LYS A 621 -20.81 -19.43 1.18
CA LYS A 621 -19.77 -19.58 2.20
C LYS A 621 -18.51 -18.85 1.75
N GLU A 622 -17.57 -18.71 2.70
CA GLU A 622 -16.23 -18.24 2.38
C GLU A 622 -15.60 -19.14 1.31
N PHE A 623 -14.95 -18.51 0.32
CA PHE A 623 -14.32 -19.13 -0.85
C PHE A 623 -15.26 -19.73 -1.90
N ASP A 624 -16.58 -19.69 -1.70
CA ASP A 624 -17.51 -19.97 -2.80
C ASP A 624 -17.34 -18.94 -3.92
N VAL A 625 -17.43 -19.39 -5.17
CA VAL A 625 -17.37 -18.49 -6.32
C VAL A 625 -18.78 -18.04 -6.68
N VAL A 626 -18.93 -16.72 -6.85
CA VAL A 626 -20.19 -16.08 -7.24
C VAL A 626 -19.99 -15.24 -8.49
N THR A 627 -21.02 -15.20 -9.34
CA THR A 627 -21.09 -14.24 -10.44
C THR A 627 -21.67 -12.94 -9.91
N VAL A 628 -20.91 -11.84 -10.03
CA VAL A 628 -21.37 -10.48 -9.75
C VAL A 628 -21.70 -9.83 -11.07
N LYS A 629 -22.96 -9.43 -11.26
CA LYS A 629 -23.47 -8.87 -12.51
C LYS A 629 -24.03 -7.46 -12.32
N ALA A 630 -23.55 -6.53 -13.14
CA ALA A 630 -24.02 -5.14 -13.18
C ALA A 630 -25.20 -4.94 -14.11
N SER A 631 -25.89 -3.81 -13.95
CA SER A 631 -27.02 -3.40 -14.79
C SER A 631 -26.62 -3.10 -16.25
N ASN A 632 -25.35 -2.76 -16.49
CA ASN A 632 -24.79 -2.56 -17.83
C ASN A 632 -24.49 -3.88 -18.58
N GLY A 633 -24.76 -5.04 -17.96
CA GLY A 633 -24.53 -6.37 -18.52
C GLY A 633 -23.15 -6.95 -18.26
N TYR A 634 -22.21 -6.20 -17.66
CA TYR A 634 -20.92 -6.71 -17.24
C TYR A 634 -21.07 -7.74 -16.12
N SER A 635 -20.26 -8.79 -16.14
CA SER A 635 -20.24 -9.81 -15.10
C SER A 635 -18.84 -10.37 -14.90
N VAL A 636 -18.49 -10.67 -13.65
CA VAL A 636 -17.26 -11.38 -13.27
C VAL A 636 -17.54 -12.43 -12.21
N ASP A 637 -16.77 -13.51 -12.26
CA ASP A 637 -16.78 -14.56 -11.24
C ASP A 637 -15.64 -14.30 -10.26
N LEU A 638 -15.98 -14.16 -8.98
CA LEU A 638 -15.05 -13.86 -7.89
C LEU A 638 -15.32 -14.76 -6.68
N PRO A 639 -14.27 -15.13 -5.91
CA PRO A 639 -14.42 -15.79 -4.63
C PRO A 639 -15.03 -14.85 -3.58
N VAL A 640 -15.88 -15.40 -2.73
CA VAL A 640 -16.46 -14.71 -1.58
C VAL A 640 -15.44 -14.65 -0.43
N LEU A 641 -15.29 -13.47 0.14
CA LEU A 641 -14.64 -13.25 1.43
C LEU A 641 -15.70 -12.83 2.45
N ILE A 642 -15.77 -13.53 3.59
CA ILE A 642 -16.67 -13.13 4.67
C ILE A 642 -15.97 -12.08 5.53
N GLN A 643 -16.54 -10.87 5.56
CA GLN A 643 -15.91 -9.71 6.20
C GLN A 643 -16.83 -9.14 7.28
N PRO A 644 -16.56 -9.38 8.58
CA PRO A 644 -17.20 -8.66 9.67
C PRO A 644 -17.04 -7.15 9.52
N GLY A 645 -18.06 -6.39 9.92
CA GLY A 645 -18.11 -4.93 9.71
C GLY A 645 -18.52 -4.47 8.31
N GLN A 646 -18.64 -5.34 7.31
CA GLN A 646 -19.28 -4.98 6.04
C GLN A 646 -20.77 -4.70 6.28
N ALA A 647 -21.30 -3.59 5.76
CA ALA A 647 -22.71 -3.25 5.92
C ALA A 647 -23.65 -4.28 5.25
N GLN A 648 -24.76 -4.62 5.90
CA GLN A 648 -25.73 -5.60 5.38
C GLN A 648 -26.31 -5.17 4.03
N GLY A 649 -26.44 -6.11 3.08
CA GLY A 649 -26.94 -5.82 1.73
C GLY A 649 -25.95 -5.07 0.84
N THR A 650 -24.68 -4.98 1.24
CA THR A 650 -23.61 -4.39 0.43
C THR A 650 -22.54 -5.43 0.09
N ALA A 651 -21.77 -5.13 -0.96
CA ALA A 651 -20.60 -5.89 -1.38
C ALA A 651 -19.44 -4.95 -1.68
N SER A 652 -18.20 -5.40 -1.47
CA SER A 652 -16.99 -4.62 -1.82
C SER A 652 -16.07 -5.42 -2.73
N ILE A 653 -15.57 -4.80 -3.82
CA ILE A 653 -14.59 -5.40 -4.74
C ILE A 653 -13.43 -4.43 -4.98
N ALA A 654 -12.19 -4.92 -4.84
CA ALA A 654 -11.00 -4.10 -5.05
C ALA A 654 -10.67 -3.88 -6.55
N LEU A 655 -10.24 -2.66 -6.88
CA LEU A 655 -9.65 -2.25 -8.15
C LEU A 655 -8.16 -2.66 -8.24
N GLY A 656 -7.60 -2.54 -9.45
CA GLY A 656 -6.17 -2.75 -9.71
C GLY A 656 -5.77 -4.19 -10.11
N TYR A 657 -6.74 -5.11 -10.19
CA TYR A 657 -6.56 -6.50 -10.58
C TYR A 657 -7.12 -6.80 -11.97
N GLY A 658 -6.90 -8.02 -12.48
CA GLY A 658 -7.41 -8.50 -13.76
C GLY A 658 -6.76 -7.87 -14.99
N ARG A 659 -5.50 -7.43 -14.86
CA ARG A 659 -4.69 -6.99 -16.00
C ARG A 659 -4.26 -8.20 -16.84
N THR A 660 -4.23 -8.01 -18.15
CA THR A 660 -3.90 -9.09 -19.11
C THR A 660 -2.55 -8.88 -19.78
N LYS A 661 -2.02 -7.65 -19.73
CA LYS A 661 -0.76 -7.26 -20.39
C LYS A 661 0.14 -6.42 -19.49
N THR A 662 0.35 -6.83 -18.25
CA THR A 662 1.24 -6.12 -17.32
C THR A 662 2.60 -6.80 -17.13
N GLY A 663 2.67 -8.13 -17.21
CA GLY A 663 3.89 -8.91 -17.00
C GLY A 663 3.65 -10.18 -16.19
N LYS A 664 4.74 -10.89 -15.85
CA LYS A 664 4.67 -12.25 -15.26
C LYS A 664 3.96 -12.32 -13.92
N ALA A 665 4.10 -11.31 -13.06
CA ALA A 665 3.55 -11.34 -11.70
C ALA A 665 2.11 -10.83 -11.63
N GLY A 666 1.66 -10.01 -12.59
CA GLY A 666 0.34 -9.36 -12.54
C GLY A 666 -0.67 -9.80 -13.59
N ASN A 667 -0.26 -10.60 -14.59
CA ASN A 667 -1.16 -11.10 -15.63
C ASN A 667 -2.18 -12.09 -15.05
N ASP A 668 -3.46 -11.85 -15.33
CA ASP A 668 -4.60 -12.73 -14.98
C ASP A 668 -4.75 -13.00 -13.47
N VAL A 669 -4.22 -12.08 -12.66
CA VAL A 669 -4.31 -12.08 -11.20
C VAL A 669 -5.58 -11.32 -10.79
N GLY A 670 -6.52 -11.99 -10.13
CA GLY A 670 -7.86 -11.45 -9.84
C GLY A 670 -8.70 -11.14 -11.10
N LYS A 671 -9.69 -10.23 -10.96
CA LYS A 671 -10.59 -9.76 -12.05
C LYS A 671 -10.67 -8.24 -12.09
N ASN A 672 -10.89 -7.68 -13.28
CA ASN A 672 -11.03 -6.23 -13.44
C ASN A 672 -12.38 -5.75 -12.88
N ALA A 673 -12.36 -4.77 -12.00
CA ALA A 673 -13.57 -4.19 -11.40
C ALA A 673 -13.91 -2.77 -11.91
N PHE A 674 -13.07 -2.15 -12.75
CA PHE A 674 -13.36 -0.85 -13.36
C PHE A 674 -14.69 -0.81 -14.14
N PRO A 675 -15.12 -1.87 -14.85
CA PRO A 675 -16.40 -1.84 -15.58
C PRO A 675 -17.67 -1.78 -14.71
N PHE A 676 -17.54 -1.85 -13.38
CA PHE A 676 -18.63 -1.55 -12.44
C PHE A 676 -18.83 -0.05 -12.19
N VAL A 677 -17.82 0.78 -12.51
CA VAL A 677 -17.90 2.24 -12.39
C VAL A 677 -18.85 2.78 -13.44
N SER A 678 -19.66 3.78 -13.06
CA SER A 678 -20.63 4.41 -13.96
C SER A 678 -20.41 5.91 -14.05
N PHE A 679 -20.79 6.53 -15.17
CA PHE A 679 -20.70 7.99 -15.34
C PHE A 679 -22.08 8.62 -15.13
N VAL A 680 -22.23 9.43 -14.09
CA VAL A 680 -23.51 10.06 -13.69
C VAL A 680 -23.24 11.50 -13.29
N ASN A 681 -24.11 12.43 -13.71
CA ASN A 681 -24.04 13.86 -13.33
C ASN A 681 -22.66 14.52 -13.55
N GLY A 682 -21.92 14.09 -14.58
CA GLY A 682 -20.62 14.67 -14.91
C GLY A 682 -19.42 14.07 -14.17
N THR A 683 -19.62 13.00 -13.38
CA THR A 683 -18.57 12.36 -12.56
C THR A 683 -18.66 10.84 -12.61
N PHE A 684 -17.54 10.16 -12.37
CA PHE A 684 -17.51 8.70 -12.20
C PHE A 684 -17.95 8.30 -10.79
N GLN A 685 -18.87 7.35 -10.72
CA GLN A 685 -19.47 6.82 -9.50
C GLN A 685 -18.90 5.43 -9.23
N TYR A 686 -18.27 5.27 -8.06
CA TYR A 686 -17.66 4.03 -7.58
C TYR A 686 -18.63 3.15 -6.76
N ALA A 687 -19.90 3.57 -6.69
CA ALA A 687 -21.00 2.80 -6.14
C ALA A 687 -21.97 2.41 -7.26
N SER A 688 -22.43 1.16 -7.26
CA SER A 688 -23.39 0.65 -8.24
C SER A 688 -24.32 -0.39 -7.60
N SER A 689 -25.41 -0.75 -8.28
CA SER A 689 -26.27 -1.87 -7.88
C SER A 689 -25.97 -3.10 -8.71
N VAL A 690 -25.89 -4.27 -8.08
CA VAL A 690 -25.55 -5.53 -8.75
C VAL A 690 -26.47 -6.67 -8.33
N THR A 691 -26.38 -7.79 -9.05
CA THR A 691 -26.94 -9.09 -8.63
C THR A 691 -25.80 -10.07 -8.37
N ILE A 692 -25.90 -10.85 -7.30
CA ILE A 692 -24.94 -11.90 -6.94
C ILE A 692 -25.61 -13.25 -7.06
N THR A 693 -25.03 -14.16 -7.85
CA THR A 693 -25.54 -15.52 -8.04
C THR A 693 -24.45 -16.57 -7.80
N PRO A 694 -24.70 -17.60 -6.96
CA PRO A 694 -23.74 -18.69 -6.75
C PRO A 694 -23.47 -19.45 -8.06
N THR A 695 -22.21 -19.77 -8.34
CA THR A 695 -21.83 -20.60 -9.50
C THR A 695 -21.70 -22.08 -9.16
N GLY A 696 -21.56 -22.40 -7.86
CA GLY A 696 -21.20 -23.73 -7.36
C GLY A 696 -19.70 -24.02 -7.42
N GLY A 697 -18.88 -23.06 -7.88
CA GLY A 697 -17.43 -23.15 -7.84
C GLY A 697 -16.84 -22.82 -6.47
N TYR A 698 -15.59 -23.23 -6.25
CA TYR A 698 -14.83 -22.97 -5.03
C TYR A 698 -13.42 -22.48 -5.39
N TYR A 699 -12.92 -21.45 -4.69
CA TYR A 699 -11.59 -20.90 -4.88
C TYR A 699 -11.06 -20.32 -3.57
N GLU A 700 -10.09 -21.00 -2.95
CA GLU A 700 -9.47 -20.57 -1.69
C GLU A 700 -8.60 -19.32 -1.90
N LEU A 701 -8.83 -18.24 -1.16
CA LEU A 701 -7.98 -17.05 -1.22
C LEU A 701 -6.67 -17.24 -0.46
N ALA A 702 -5.58 -16.68 -0.97
CA ALA A 702 -4.28 -16.72 -0.29
C ALA A 702 -4.21 -15.67 0.83
N GLN A 703 -4.49 -16.09 2.07
CA GLN A 703 -4.40 -15.20 3.23
C GLN A 703 -3.13 -15.45 4.05
N THR A 704 -2.55 -14.42 4.66
CA THR A 704 -1.44 -14.59 5.60
C THR A 704 -1.89 -14.84 7.04
N GLN A 705 -3.18 -14.68 7.33
CA GLN A 705 -3.75 -14.85 8.67
C GLN A 705 -5.06 -15.63 8.59
N THR A 706 -5.24 -16.63 9.45
CA THR A 706 -6.47 -17.45 9.55
C THR A 706 -7.32 -17.09 10.75
N HIS A 707 -6.70 -16.97 11.93
CA HIS A 707 -7.41 -16.62 13.15
C HIS A 707 -7.54 -15.11 13.25
N HIS A 708 -8.77 -14.64 13.39
CA HIS A 708 -9.07 -13.21 13.44
C HIS A 708 -9.31 -12.70 14.87
N SER A 709 -9.37 -13.61 15.84
CA SER A 709 -9.57 -13.37 17.27
C SER A 709 -8.26 -13.58 18.04
N PHE A 710 -8.11 -12.95 19.20
CA PHE A 710 -6.99 -13.20 20.13
C PHE A 710 -7.36 -14.10 21.31
N GLU A 711 -8.53 -14.73 21.30
CA GLU A 711 -8.98 -15.77 22.25
C GLU A 711 -8.95 -15.38 23.73
N GLY A 712 -9.05 -14.07 24.03
CA GLY A 712 -8.95 -13.55 25.39
C GLY A 712 -7.55 -13.62 25.99
N ARG A 713 -6.52 -13.73 25.14
CA ARG A 713 -5.11 -13.70 25.56
C ARG A 713 -4.64 -12.26 25.71
N ALA A 714 -3.77 -11.99 26.68
CA ALA A 714 -3.18 -10.67 26.93
C ALA A 714 -2.09 -10.27 25.92
N VAL A 715 -2.25 -10.62 24.64
CA VAL A 715 -1.35 -10.23 23.54
C VAL A 715 -1.62 -8.80 23.05
N ILE A 716 -2.87 -8.36 23.18
CA ILE A 716 -3.33 -7.00 22.95
C ILE A 716 -3.88 -6.46 24.26
N LYS A 717 -3.49 -5.22 24.58
CA LYS A 717 -4.04 -4.47 25.71
C LYS A 717 -4.68 -3.19 25.17
N GLU A 718 -5.91 -2.92 25.60
CA GLU A 718 -6.67 -1.73 25.23
C GLU A 718 -7.21 -1.02 26.48
N ALA A 719 -7.42 0.29 26.38
CA ALA A 719 -8.12 1.10 27.38
C ALA A 719 -8.81 2.29 26.71
N THR A 720 -9.75 2.92 27.40
CA THR A 720 -10.37 4.16 26.90
C THR A 720 -9.54 5.39 27.27
N PHE A 721 -9.65 6.45 26.48
CA PHE A 721 -8.97 7.73 26.75
C PHE A 721 -9.44 8.33 28.08
N LYS A 722 -10.72 8.13 28.43
CA LYS A 722 -11.30 8.53 29.71
C LYS A 722 -10.66 7.81 30.90
N GLU A 723 -10.32 6.53 30.77
CA GLU A 723 -9.60 5.77 31.80
C GLU A 723 -8.13 6.20 31.87
N TYR A 724 -7.48 6.36 30.71
CA TYR A 724 -6.10 6.83 30.62
C TYR A 724 -5.90 8.19 31.32
N LEU A 725 -6.84 9.14 31.14
CA LEU A 725 -6.80 10.44 31.81
C LEU A 725 -6.86 10.34 33.35
N LYS A 726 -7.41 9.26 33.89
CA LYS A 726 -7.45 8.97 35.33
C LYS A 726 -6.21 8.21 35.80
N ASN A 727 -5.74 7.26 35.00
CA ASN A 727 -4.60 6.40 35.28
C ASN A 727 -3.80 6.15 33.98
N PRO A 728 -2.58 6.68 33.84
CA PRO A 728 -1.79 6.48 32.62
C PRO A 728 -1.38 5.01 32.35
N GLY A 729 -1.47 4.14 33.36
CA GLY A 729 -1.32 2.68 33.25
C GLY A 729 -2.62 1.90 33.00
N ALA A 730 -3.74 2.57 32.65
CA ALA A 730 -5.02 1.89 32.39
C ALA A 730 -4.92 0.81 31.30
N GLY A 731 -5.56 -0.34 31.53
CA GLY A 731 -5.49 -1.51 30.64
C GLY A 731 -4.14 -2.20 30.62
N ASN A 732 -3.17 -1.73 31.42
CA ASN A 732 -1.87 -2.34 31.64
C ASN A 732 -1.66 -2.68 33.11
N GLU A 733 -2.70 -3.18 33.78
CA GLU A 733 -2.58 -3.64 35.15
C GLU A 733 -1.53 -4.76 35.22
N LYS A 734 -0.49 -4.56 36.03
CA LYS A 734 0.57 -5.55 36.20
C LYS A 734 -0.02 -6.78 36.88
N GLY A 735 -0.06 -7.91 36.18
CA GLY A 735 -0.47 -9.18 36.76
C GLY A 735 0.49 -9.63 37.87
N GLU A 736 0.00 -10.46 38.80
CA GLU A 736 0.79 -11.07 39.88
C GLU A 736 1.65 -12.26 39.37
N HIS A 737 2.35 -12.13 38.25
CA HIS A 737 3.29 -13.17 37.83
C HIS A 737 4.64 -12.95 38.53
N LYS A 738 5.11 -13.97 39.25
CA LYS A 738 6.44 -13.96 39.84
C LYS A 738 7.42 -14.50 38.81
N ASP A 739 8.37 -13.66 38.41
CA ASP A 739 9.47 -14.10 37.56
C ASP A 739 10.50 -14.86 38.40
N TYR A 740 10.72 -16.11 38.03
CA TYR A 740 11.83 -16.91 38.52
C TYR A 740 12.82 -17.08 37.38
N ASP A 741 14.08 -16.77 37.67
CA ASP A 741 15.18 -17.00 36.74
C ASP A 741 16.13 -18.03 37.35
N LEU A 742 16.35 -19.14 36.63
CA LEU A 742 17.29 -20.18 37.06
C LEU A 742 18.70 -19.88 36.55
N TRP A 743 18.87 -18.88 35.69
CA TRP A 743 20.15 -18.53 35.08
C TRP A 743 20.66 -17.21 35.66
N ASP A 744 21.99 -17.10 35.75
CA ASP A 744 22.64 -15.84 36.06
C ASP A 744 22.42 -14.85 34.92
N GLN A 745 22.39 -13.56 35.26
CA GLN A 745 22.37 -12.51 34.23
C GLN A 745 23.69 -12.52 33.47
N TRP A 746 23.58 -12.51 32.14
CA TRP A 746 24.74 -12.39 31.26
C TRP A 746 25.09 -10.90 31.04
N GLU A 747 26.37 -10.56 31.09
CA GLU A 747 26.83 -9.19 30.84
C GLU A 747 26.74 -8.84 29.35
N LYS A 748 26.07 -7.75 29.00
CA LYS A 748 26.01 -7.20 27.63
C LYS A 748 27.01 -6.05 27.50
N PRO A 749 28.29 -6.29 27.15
CA PRO A 749 29.29 -5.21 27.07
C PRO A 749 29.05 -4.26 25.89
N GLY A 750 28.20 -4.63 24.93
CA GLY A 750 27.86 -3.82 23.77
C GLY A 750 26.73 -2.80 24.03
N ASN A 751 26.18 -2.28 22.93
CA ASN A 751 24.95 -1.49 22.97
C ASN A 751 23.77 -2.41 23.27
N ASN A 752 22.70 -1.90 23.89
CA ASN A 752 21.48 -2.67 24.16
C ASN A 752 20.37 -2.25 23.19
N TRP A 753 20.32 -2.91 22.03
CA TRP A 753 19.38 -2.58 20.96
C TRP A 753 17.96 -3.06 21.27
N VAL A 754 17.04 -2.11 21.38
CA VAL A 754 15.64 -2.36 21.71
C VAL A 754 14.70 -1.60 20.79
N MET A 755 13.41 -1.92 20.85
CA MET A 755 12.38 -1.24 20.08
C MET A 755 11.15 -0.96 20.95
N ALA A 756 10.52 0.19 20.74
CA ALA A 756 9.20 0.52 21.28
C ALA A 756 8.21 0.69 20.12
N ILE A 757 7.03 0.09 20.24
CA ILE A 757 5.99 0.13 19.22
C ILE A 757 4.73 0.76 19.80
N ASP A 758 4.32 1.90 19.25
CA ASP A 758 3.09 2.58 19.64
C ASP A 758 1.88 2.06 18.85
N LEU A 759 1.07 1.21 19.47
CA LEU A 759 -0.15 0.63 18.85
C LEU A 759 -1.25 1.67 18.62
N ASN A 760 -1.15 2.87 19.19
CA ASN A 760 -2.04 3.98 18.84
C ASN A 760 -1.68 4.63 17.51
N ALA A 761 -0.38 4.74 17.23
CA ALA A 761 0.11 5.30 15.98
C ALA A 761 0.01 4.28 14.83
N CYS A 762 0.22 2.98 15.10
CA CYS A 762 0.19 1.96 14.06
C CYS A 762 -1.21 1.85 13.40
N THR A 763 -1.30 2.31 12.15
CA THR A 763 -2.53 2.22 11.36
C THR A 763 -2.70 0.86 10.67
N GLY A 764 -1.61 0.14 10.42
CA GLY A 764 -1.62 -1.14 9.70
C GLY A 764 -1.28 -1.05 8.20
N CYS A 765 -0.78 0.09 7.70
CA CYS A 765 -0.57 0.36 6.26
C CYS A 765 0.37 -0.59 5.49
N GLY A 766 1.13 -1.47 6.14
CA GLY A 766 1.96 -2.48 5.48
C GLY A 766 3.28 -1.99 4.84
N SER A 767 3.54 -0.68 4.78
CA SER A 767 4.79 -0.15 4.19
C SER A 767 6.05 -0.69 4.86
N CYS A 768 6.02 -0.90 6.18
CA CYS A 768 7.13 -1.48 6.93
C CYS A 768 7.47 -2.93 6.52
N ILE A 769 6.52 -3.68 5.96
CA ILE A 769 6.72 -5.04 5.42
C ILE A 769 7.55 -4.95 4.14
N VAL A 770 7.09 -4.16 3.16
CA VAL A 770 7.80 -3.98 1.89
C VAL A 770 9.19 -3.38 2.12
N ALA A 771 9.30 -2.38 3.00
CA ALA A 771 10.58 -1.78 3.33
C ALA A 771 11.58 -2.81 3.91
N CYS A 772 11.10 -3.74 4.74
CA CYS A 772 11.89 -4.84 5.27
C CYS A 772 12.27 -5.85 4.19
N ASN A 773 11.36 -6.16 3.26
CA ASN A 773 11.60 -7.11 2.17
C ASN A 773 12.67 -6.61 1.21
N VAL A 774 12.58 -5.35 0.79
CA VAL A 774 13.56 -4.71 -0.10
C VAL A 774 14.92 -4.60 0.59
N GLU A 775 14.98 -4.06 1.81
CA GLU A 775 16.25 -3.84 2.52
C GLU A 775 17.00 -5.14 2.82
N ASN A 776 16.27 -6.20 3.18
CA ASN A 776 16.85 -7.44 3.67
C ASN A 776 16.79 -8.57 2.63
N ASN A 777 16.62 -8.27 1.34
CA ASN A 777 16.56 -9.27 0.27
C ASN A 777 15.61 -10.43 0.62
N ILE A 778 14.39 -10.14 1.06
CA ILE A 778 13.42 -11.19 1.39
C ILE A 778 12.70 -11.58 0.09
N PRO A 779 12.72 -12.87 -0.32
CA PRO A 779 12.11 -13.27 -1.58
C PRO A 779 10.58 -13.20 -1.48
N VAL A 780 9.93 -13.00 -2.63
CA VAL A 780 8.47 -13.09 -2.72
C VAL A 780 8.09 -14.53 -3.00
N VAL A 781 7.05 -15.04 -2.32
CA VAL A 781 6.47 -16.36 -2.64
C VAL A 781 5.15 -16.23 -3.39
N GLY A 782 4.89 -17.19 -4.29
CA GLY A 782 3.68 -17.22 -5.08
C GLY A 782 2.43 -17.56 -4.24
N ARG A 783 1.26 -17.24 -4.79
CA ARG A 783 -0.07 -17.45 -4.20
C ARG A 783 -0.25 -18.81 -3.51
N ASP A 784 0.17 -19.90 -4.16
CA ASP A 784 -0.04 -21.25 -3.63
C ASP A 784 0.82 -21.55 -2.39
N GLU A 785 2.01 -20.95 -2.29
CA GLU A 785 2.85 -21.07 -1.10
C GLU A 785 2.34 -20.20 0.05
N VAL A 786 1.70 -19.06 -0.24
CA VAL A 786 0.99 -18.27 0.77
C VAL A 786 -0.21 -19.04 1.33
N ARG A 787 -1.02 -19.70 0.49
CA ARG A 787 -2.12 -20.60 0.95
C ARG A 787 -1.60 -21.66 1.94
N ARG A 788 -0.40 -22.18 1.67
CA ARG A 788 0.32 -23.15 2.51
C ARG A 788 1.00 -22.54 3.75
N ARG A 789 0.83 -21.24 4.01
CA ARG A 789 1.38 -20.48 5.16
C ARG A 789 2.91 -20.45 5.18
N ARG A 790 3.48 -20.21 4.00
CA ARG A 790 4.93 -20.16 3.76
C ARG A 790 5.37 -18.79 3.27
N GLU A 791 4.58 -17.76 3.57
CA GLU A 791 4.89 -16.37 3.22
C GLU A 791 6.21 -15.94 3.87
N MET A 792 7.05 -15.22 3.12
CA MET A 792 8.36 -14.80 3.57
C MET A 792 8.31 -13.33 3.99
N HIS A 793 7.68 -13.04 5.14
CA HIS A 793 7.67 -11.69 5.74
C HIS A 793 8.34 -11.73 7.13
N TRP A 794 9.39 -10.92 7.34
CA TRP A 794 10.12 -10.88 8.63
C TRP A 794 9.44 -10.03 9.70
N ILE A 795 8.63 -9.08 9.25
CA ILE A 795 7.67 -8.33 10.03
C ILE A 795 6.31 -8.60 9.38
N ARG A 796 5.34 -9.00 10.18
CA ARG A 796 3.93 -9.11 9.75
C ARG A 796 3.10 -8.14 10.56
N ILE A 797 1.96 -7.73 10.04
CA ILE A 797 0.99 -6.94 10.81
C ILE A 797 -0.20 -7.85 11.08
N ASP A 798 -0.34 -8.28 12.32
CA ASP A 798 -1.49 -9.06 12.77
C ASP A 798 -2.69 -8.12 12.94
N ARG A 799 -3.87 -8.55 12.48
CA ARG A 799 -5.13 -7.82 12.68
C ARG A 799 -6.07 -8.65 13.53
N TYR A 800 -6.54 -8.07 14.63
CA TYR A 800 -7.50 -8.74 15.51
C TYR A 800 -8.85 -8.05 15.53
N TYR A 801 -9.91 -8.84 15.59
CA TYR A 801 -11.29 -8.42 15.81
C TYR A 801 -11.68 -8.64 17.27
N SER A 802 -12.34 -7.65 17.84
CA SER A 802 -13.07 -7.70 19.11
C SER A 802 -14.48 -7.16 18.91
N TYR A 803 -15.41 -7.60 19.74
CA TYR A 803 -16.80 -7.18 19.70
C TYR A 803 -17.22 -6.74 21.09
N GLU A 804 -17.78 -5.54 21.20
CA GLU A 804 -18.26 -5.03 22.49
C GLU A 804 -19.71 -5.47 22.69
N THR A 805 -20.02 -6.00 23.87
CA THR A 805 -21.38 -6.38 24.26
C THR A 805 -21.74 -5.75 25.61
N LYS A 806 -23.02 -5.82 25.99
CA LYS A 806 -23.48 -5.33 27.30
C LYS A 806 -22.77 -6.00 28.49
N ASP A 807 -22.29 -7.23 28.29
CA ASP A 807 -21.61 -8.04 29.30
C ASP A 807 -20.07 -7.89 29.24
N GLY A 808 -19.55 -7.05 28.34
CA GLY A 808 -18.13 -6.77 28.14
C GLY A 808 -17.61 -7.14 26.75
N ASP A 809 -16.30 -7.03 26.57
CA ASP A 809 -15.62 -7.36 25.31
C ASP A 809 -15.57 -8.86 25.06
N VAL A 810 -15.98 -9.25 23.85
CA VAL A 810 -15.98 -10.62 23.36
C VAL A 810 -14.86 -10.80 22.35
N THR A 811 -13.94 -11.68 22.69
CA THR A 811 -12.69 -11.89 21.95
C THR A 811 -12.39 -13.37 21.75
N ARG A 812 -13.34 -14.28 21.99
CA ARG A 812 -13.17 -15.73 21.83
C ARG A 812 -14.06 -16.24 20.72
N GLU A 813 -13.52 -17.02 19.79
CA GLU A 813 -14.23 -17.51 18.60
C GLU A 813 -15.56 -18.20 18.95
N LYS A 814 -15.59 -19.00 20.03
CA LYS A 814 -16.82 -19.70 20.48
C LYS A 814 -17.92 -18.77 20.99
N GLU A 815 -17.55 -17.60 21.49
CA GLU A 815 -18.47 -16.58 21.98
C GLU A 815 -18.89 -15.68 20.82
N ILE A 816 -17.95 -15.30 19.95
CA ILE A 816 -18.20 -14.54 18.70
C ILE A 816 -19.18 -15.29 17.80
N ALA A 817 -19.05 -16.61 17.66
CA ALA A 817 -19.96 -17.43 16.84
C ALA A 817 -21.43 -17.41 17.30
N LYS A 818 -21.71 -16.93 18.53
CA LYS A 818 -23.06 -16.78 19.08
C LYS A 818 -23.62 -15.36 18.92
N LEU A 819 -22.79 -14.40 18.50
CA LEU A 819 -23.24 -13.03 18.28
C LEU A 819 -24.15 -12.98 17.06
N GLU A 820 -25.28 -12.31 17.21
CA GLU A 820 -26.20 -12.06 16.10
C GLU A 820 -25.72 -10.87 15.24
N ASP A 821 -25.07 -9.90 15.88
CA ASP A 821 -24.54 -8.68 15.27
C ASP A 821 -23.01 -8.74 15.22
N LEU A 822 -22.47 -8.76 14.00
CA LEU A 822 -21.04 -8.71 13.70
C LEU A 822 -20.67 -7.43 12.92
N ASP A 823 -21.59 -6.47 12.86
CA ASP A 823 -21.42 -5.21 12.16
C ASP A 823 -20.63 -4.22 13.03
N HIS A 824 -20.80 -4.30 14.35
CA HIS A 824 -20.06 -3.54 15.37
C HIS A 824 -18.76 -4.24 15.80
N VAL A 825 -17.81 -4.30 14.86
CA VAL A 825 -16.47 -4.88 15.09
C VAL A 825 -15.43 -3.80 15.39
N SER A 826 -14.63 -4.02 16.43
CA SER A 826 -13.43 -3.26 16.76
C SER A 826 -12.19 -3.96 16.23
N VAL A 827 -11.21 -3.19 15.75
CA VAL A 827 -10.01 -3.74 15.09
C VAL A 827 -8.72 -3.19 15.71
N VAL A 828 -7.76 -4.08 15.96
CA VAL A 828 -6.40 -3.71 16.37
C VAL A 828 -5.37 -4.26 15.40
N HIS A 829 -4.42 -3.42 15.01
CA HIS A 829 -3.24 -3.82 14.25
C HIS A 829 -2.02 -3.90 15.17
N GLN A 830 -1.30 -5.02 15.11
CA GLN A 830 -0.09 -5.23 15.88
C GLN A 830 1.03 -5.72 14.95
N PRO A 831 2.08 -4.91 14.72
CA PRO A 831 3.24 -5.38 13.97
C PRO A 831 4.03 -6.38 14.82
N MET A 832 4.15 -7.61 14.33
CA MET A 832 4.83 -8.71 14.99
C MET A 832 6.09 -9.10 14.20
N LEU A 833 7.23 -9.10 14.87
CA LEU A 833 8.55 -9.38 14.33
C LEU A 833 9.39 -10.21 15.31
N CYS A 834 10.65 -10.52 14.99
CA CYS A 834 11.53 -11.10 16.00
C CYS A 834 11.66 -10.17 17.19
N GLN A 835 11.33 -10.65 18.40
CA GLN A 835 11.39 -9.85 19.62
C GLN A 835 12.81 -9.74 20.20
N HIS A 836 13.81 -10.39 19.58
CA HIS A 836 15.19 -10.44 20.08
C HIS A 836 15.26 -10.75 21.59
N CYS A 837 14.54 -11.79 21.99
CA CYS A 837 14.42 -12.27 23.37
C CYS A 837 15.79 -12.47 24.02
N ASP A 838 15.97 -12.06 25.28
CA ASP A 838 17.17 -12.42 26.05
C ASP A 838 17.15 -13.91 26.39
N HIS A 839 16.04 -14.39 26.94
CA HIS A 839 15.82 -15.81 27.17
C HIS A 839 15.23 -16.44 25.91
N ALA A 840 16.05 -16.54 24.85
CA ALA A 840 15.61 -16.94 23.52
C ALA A 840 15.39 -18.47 23.39
N PRO A 841 14.14 -18.98 23.41
CA PRO A 841 13.89 -20.42 23.29
C PRO A 841 14.27 -20.97 21.91
N CYS A 842 14.33 -20.10 20.90
CA CYS A 842 14.71 -20.47 19.55
C CYS A 842 16.22 -20.77 19.38
N GLU A 843 17.07 -20.36 20.33
CA GLU A 843 18.51 -20.59 20.28
C GLU A 843 18.92 -21.96 20.82
N THR A 844 18.46 -22.29 22.03
CA THR A 844 18.83 -23.52 22.75
C THR A 844 18.45 -24.80 22.01
N VAL A 845 17.49 -24.72 21.07
CA VAL A 845 17.03 -25.84 20.24
C VAL A 845 17.78 -25.99 18.91
N CYS A 846 18.72 -25.10 18.60
CA CYS A 846 19.48 -25.18 17.36
C CYS A 846 20.69 -26.12 17.52
N PRO A 847 20.68 -27.32 16.91
CA PRO A 847 21.74 -28.32 17.15
C PRO A 847 23.11 -27.92 16.58
N VAL A 848 23.14 -26.91 15.71
CA VAL A 848 24.35 -26.47 15.00
C VAL A 848 24.77 -25.05 15.37
N LEU A 849 24.11 -24.43 16.37
CA LEU A 849 24.38 -23.06 16.82
C LEU A 849 24.31 -22.03 15.68
N ALA A 850 23.36 -22.20 14.77
CA ALA A 850 23.10 -21.22 13.71
C ALA A 850 22.41 -19.96 14.22
N THR A 851 21.89 -19.98 15.45
CA THR A 851 21.31 -18.81 16.11
C THR A 851 21.89 -18.68 17.52
N VAL A 852 22.41 -17.50 17.82
CA VAL A 852 23.14 -17.17 19.06
C VAL A 852 22.95 -15.69 19.40
N HIS A 853 23.03 -15.31 20.66
CA HIS A 853 23.16 -13.90 21.03
C HIS A 853 24.52 -13.33 20.64
N SER A 854 24.52 -12.07 20.22
CA SER A 854 25.74 -11.27 20.06
C SER A 854 26.12 -10.55 21.35
N SER A 855 27.28 -9.90 21.34
CA SER A 855 27.74 -9.05 22.45
C SER A 855 26.84 -7.83 22.71
N ASP A 856 26.04 -7.43 21.72
CA ASP A 856 25.03 -6.37 21.83
C ASP A 856 23.67 -6.91 22.31
N GLY A 857 23.57 -8.19 22.66
CA GLY A 857 22.31 -8.83 23.05
C GLY A 857 21.36 -9.13 21.88
N LEU A 858 21.78 -8.93 20.63
CA LEU A 858 20.95 -9.27 19.47
C LEU A 858 20.96 -10.78 19.22
N ASN A 859 19.77 -11.35 19.03
CA ASN A 859 19.66 -12.68 18.44
C ASN A 859 20.21 -12.68 17.01
N HIS A 860 21.37 -13.27 16.76
CA HIS A 860 21.97 -13.42 15.43
C HIS A 860 21.47 -14.69 14.76
N MET A 861 21.19 -14.62 13.45
CA MET A 861 20.87 -15.77 12.62
C MET A 861 21.96 -15.93 11.55
N ALA A 862 22.85 -16.89 11.73
CA ALA A 862 23.88 -17.24 10.75
C ALA A 862 23.28 -18.16 9.68
N TYR A 863 22.90 -17.56 8.55
CA TYR A 863 22.20 -18.26 7.46
C TYR A 863 22.97 -19.46 6.91
N ASN A 864 24.29 -19.33 6.74
CA ASN A 864 25.19 -20.36 6.22
C ASN A 864 25.40 -21.54 7.17
N ARG A 865 25.12 -21.38 8.48
CA ARG A 865 25.24 -22.46 9.48
C ARG A 865 23.95 -23.26 9.63
N CYS A 866 22.82 -22.73 9.16
CA CYS A 866 21.53 -23.36 9.30
C CYS A 866 21.43 -24.62 8.43
N VAL A 867 21.17 -25.77 9.07
CA VAL A 867 20.96 -27.06 8.38
C VAL A 867 19.47 -27.40 8.18
N GLY A 868 18.57 -26.45 8.44
CA GLY A 868 17.16 -26.59 8.11
C GLY A 868 16.33 -27.55 8.96
N THR A 869 16.69 -27.79 10.22
CA THR A 869 15.91 -28.64 11.14
C THR A 869 14.53 -28.06 11.50
N ARG A 870 14.35 -26.74 11.35
CA ARG A 870 13.13 -25.96 11.61
C ARG A 870 12.67 -25.89 13.07
N TYR A 871 13.33 -26.55 14.02
CA TYR A 871 12.93 -26.55 15.43
C TYR A 871 12.90 -25.13 16.05
N CYS A 872 13.82 -24.24 15.64
CA CYS A 872 13.82 -22.86 16.13
C CYS A 872 12.52 -22.09 15.81
N ALA A 873 11.79 -22.43 14.73
CA ALA A 873 10.47 -21.86 14.46
C ALA A 873 9.40 -22.42 15.39
N ASN A 874 9.43 -23.72 15.68
CA ASN A 874 8.47 -24.34 16.59
C ASN A 874 8.59 -23.75 18.01
N ASN A 875 9.82 -23.61 18.52
CA ASN A 875 10.06 -23.12 19.88
C ASN A 875 9.94 -21.59 20.01
N CYS A 876 9.94 -20.84 18.91
CA CYS A 876 9.65 -19.42 18.94
C CYS A 876 8.15 -19.20 19.26
N PRO A 877 7.79 -18.57 20.39
CA PRO A 877 6.39 -18.40 20.76
C PRO A 877 5.64 -17.50 19.77
N TYR A 878 6.32 -16.52 19.19
CA TYR A 878 5.76 -15.57 18.23
C TYR A 878 5.64 -16.10 16.80
N LYS A 879 6.26 -17.25 16.48
CA LYS A 879 6.31 -17.83 15.13
C LYS A 879 6.75 -16.81 14.07
N VAL A 880 7.87 -16.13 14.31
CA VAL A 880 8.45 -15.07 13.45
C VAL A 880 9.75 -15.50 12.77
N ARG A 881 10.09 -16.79 12.85
CA ARG A 881 11.12 -17.43 12.03
C ARG A 881 10.46 -17.89 10.73
N ARG A 882 11.06 -17.57 9.58
CA ARG A 882 10.56 -17.91 8.25
C ARG A 882 11.52 -18.86 7.54
N PHE A 883 11.00 -19.89 6.90
CA PHE A 883 11.83 -20.97 6.34
C PHE A 883 11.82 -20.92 4.82
N ASN A 884 13.01 -20.96 4.22
CA ASN A 884 13.13 -21.11 2.77
C ASN A 884 12.84 -22.55 2.36
N TRP A 885 11.58 -22.84 1.99
CA TRP A 885 11.17 -24.17 1.54
C TRP A 885 11.82 -24.55 0.21
N PHE A 886 12.01 -23.56 -0.65
CA PHE A 886 12.61 -23.71 -1.96
C PHE A 886 13.71 -22.69 -2.18
N ASN A 887 14.44 -22.80 -3.29
CA ASN A 887 15.41 -21.78 -3.65
C ASN A 887 14.70 -20.66 -4.41
N TYR A 888 13.97 -19.79 -3.71
CA TYR A 888 13.13 -18.77 -4.33
C TYR A 888 13.87 -17.81 -5.29
N TRP A 889 15.20 -17.76 -5.25
CA TRP A 889 16.02 -16.90 -6.11
C TRP A 889 16.26 -17.46 -7.51
N ASN A 890 16.41 -18.77 -7.63
CA ASN A 890 16.93 -19.41 -8.83
C ASN A 890 16.55 -20.90 -8.82
N ASP A 891 15.26 -21.14 -8.99
CA ASP A 891 14.68 -22.48 -9.00
C ASP A 891 13.76 -22.58 -10.21
N SER A 892 14.05 -23.55 -11.07
CA SER A 892 13.37 -23.72 -12.36
C SER A 892 11.88 -24.00 -12.22
N ARG A 893 11.40 -24.38 -11.02
CA ARG A 893 9.99 -24.60 -10.74
C ARG A 893 9.18 -23.30 -10.68
N PHE A 894 9.83 -22.17 -10.42
CA PHE A 894 9.17 -20.88 -10.37
C PHE A 894 9.71 -20.03 -11.52
N ASP A 895 8.94 -19.79 -12.58
CA ASP A 895 9.29 -18.72 -13.54
C ASP A 895 8.96 -17.35 -12.93
N ASN A 896 9.72 -16.97 -11.90
CA ASN A 896 9.42 -15.82 -11.06
C ASN A 896 10.11 -14.53 -11.54
N TYR A 897 9.85 -13.45 -10.81
CA TYR A 897 10.40 -12.14 -11.11
C TYR A 897 11.94 -12.08 -10.97
N LEU A 898 12.59 -12.90 -10.13
CA LEU A 898 14.03 -12.89 -9.83
C LEU A 898 14.88 -13.80 -10.73
N ASN A 899 14.25 -14.63 -11.56
CA ASN A 899 14.93 -15.54 -12.49
C ASN A 899 15.58 -14.82 -13.70
N ASN A 900 15.96 -13.55 -13.54
CA ASN A 900 16.72 -12.80 -14.53
C ASN A 900 17.78 -11.91 -13.86
N GLU A 901 18.83 -11.61 -14.62
CA GLU A 901 19.99 -10.85 -14.16
C GLU A 901 19.66 -9.38 -13.81
N PHE A 902 18.66 -8.76 -14.46
CA PHE A 902 18.28 -7.37 -14.20
C PHE A 902 17.62 -7.20 -12.84
N THR A 903 16.63 -8.02 -12.51
CA THR A 903 15.92 -7.94 -11.23
C THR A 903 16.79 -8.26 -10.03
N GLN A 904 17.90 -8.99 -10.22
CA GLN A 904 18.88 -9.22 -9.16
C GLN A 904 19.69 -7.96 -8.80
N LEU A 905 19.64 -6.90 -9.63
CA LEU A 905 20.29 -5.61 -9.33
C LEU A 905 19.65 -4.88 -8.14
N VAL A 906 18.39 -5.18 -7.82
CA VAL A 906 17.68 -4.63 -6.65
C VAL A 906 18.28 -5.11 -5.31
N LEU A 907 19.00 -6.24 -5.34
CA LEU A 907 19.45 -6.90 -4.12
C LEU A 907 20.51 -6.07 -3.40
N ASN A 908 20.28 -5.86 -2.12
CA ASN A 908 21.19 -5.20 -1.22
C ASN A 908 22.45 -6.07 -1.03
N PRO A 909 23.63 -5.65 -1.51
CA PRO A 909 24.85 -6.46 -1.44
C PRO A 909 25.38 -6.63 0.00
N ASP A 910 24.87 -5.84 0.96
CA ASP A 910 25.27 -5.93 2.37
C ASP A 910 24.50 -7.02 3.13
N VAL A 911 23.52 -7.68 2.48
CA VAL A 911 22.68 -8.73 3.08
C VAL A 911 22.77 -10.00 2.25
N THR A 912 23.04 -11.12 2.91
CA THR A 912 23.10 -12.43 2.26
C THR A 912 21.77 -12.78 1.58
N THR A 913 21.80 -13.24 0.33
CA THR A 913 20.66 -13.92 -0.32
C THR A 913 20.60 -15.37 0.15
N ARG A 914 19.47 -15.80 0.72
CA ARG A 914 19.39 -17.11 1.40
C ARG A 914 19.02 -18.22 0.43
N SER A 915 19.72 -19.35 0.52
CA SER A 915 19.36 -20.54 -0.26
C SER A 915 18.21 -21.33 0.39
N ARG A 916 17.79 -22.40 -0.26
CA ARG A 916 16.83 -23.39 0.26
C ARG A 916 17.32 -23.98 1.59
N GLY A 917 16.38 -24.29 2.48
CA GLY A 917 16.65 -25.03 3.70
C GLY A 917 17.15 -24.17 4.86
N VAL A 918 17.09 -22.84 4.73
CA VAL A 918 17.62 -21.89 5.71
C VAL A 918 16.49 -21.14 6.39
N MET A 919 16.61 -20.96 7.72
CA MET A 919 15.73 -20.10 8.51
C MET A 919 16.14 -18.63 8.43
N GLU A 920 15.14 -17.77 8.47
CA GLU A 920 15.26 -16.33 8.49
C GLU A 920 14.43 -15.72 9.61
N LYS A 921 14.71 -14.47 9.92
CA LYS A 921 13.96 -13.64 10.87
C LYS A 921 14.40 -12.20 10.73
N CYS A 922 13.61 -11.28 11.29
CA CYS A 922 14.07 -9.91 11.54
C CYS A 922 15.43 -9.94 12.29
N SER A 923 16.40 -9.20 11.75
CA SER A 923 17.76 -9.08 12.29
C SER A 923 18.00 -7.74 13.00
N MET A 924 16.95 -6.93 13.20
CA MET A 924 17.06 -5.50 13.52
C MET A 924 17.99 -4.78 12.52
N CYS A 925 17.81 -5.07 11.22
CA CYS A 925 18.61 -4.52 10.11
C CYS A 925 20.11 -4.45 10.46
N ILE A 926 20.70 -5.57 10.88
CA ILE A 926 22.08 -5.63 11.40
C ILE A 926 23.10 -4.95 10.49
N GLN A 927 22.91 -4.99 9.18
CA GLN A 927 23.73 -4.29 8.18
C GLN A 927 23.75 -2.76 8.41
N ARG A 928 22.63 -2.17 8.83
CA ARG A 928 22.54 -0.74 9.18
C ARG A 928 23.18 -0.45 10.53
N ILE A 929 23.00 -1.34 11.51
CA ILE A 929 23.66 -1.22 12.81
C ILE A 929 25.18 -1.22 12.63
N GLN A 930 25.73 -2.18 11.88
CA GLN A 930 27.16 -2.25 11.62
C GLN A 930 27.66 -1.06 10.82
N GLY A 931 26.90 -0.60 9.81
CA GLY A 931 27.21 0.61 9.04
C GLY A 931 27.30 1.87 9.91
N GLY A 932 26.28 2.12 10.76
CA GLY A 932 26.27 3.28 11.66
C GLY A 932 27.35 3.22 12.74
N LYS A 933 27.60 2.03 13.32
CA LYS A 933 28.71 1.82 14.27
C LYS A 933 30.07 2.08 13.61
N LEU A 934 30.26 1.63 12.37
CA LEU A 934 31.48 1.89 11.61
C LEU A 934 31.66 3.39 11.36
N GLN A 935 30.60 4.08 10.94
CA GLN A 935 30.65 5.52 10.69
C GLN A 935 31.04 6.32 11.95
N ALA A 936 30.39 6.06 13.08
CA ALA A 936 30.72 6.71 14.35
C ALA A 936 32.18 6.44 14.77
N LYS A 937 32.67 5.21 14.55
CA LYS A 937 34.07 4.84 14.82
C LYS A 937 35.05 5.59 13.91
N LEU A 938 34.75 5.72 12.62
CA LEU A 938 35.58 6.49 11.67
C LEU A 938 35.63 7.98 12.06
N GLU A 939 34.50 8.53 12.48
CA GLU A 939 34.36 9.92 12.97
C GLU A 939 34.93 10.12 14.39
N LYS A 940 35.42 9.06 15.04
CA LYS A 940 35.97 9.06 16.41
C LYS A 940 35.03 9.69 17.45
N ARG A 941 33.73 9.45 17.29
CA ARG A 941 32.69 9.92 18.21
C ARG A 941 31.86 8.75 18.72
N PRO A 942 31.20 8.88 19.89
CA PRO A 942 30.19 7.92 20.29
C PRO A 942 29.04 7.90 19.28
N LEU A 943 28.36 6.76 19.24
CA LEU A 943 27.10 6.60 18.55
C LEU A 943 26.05 7.48 19.23
N LYS A 944 25.25 8.19 18.43
CA LYS A 944 24.18 9.07 18.89
C LYS A 944 22.83 8.47 18.47
N ASP A 945 21.80 8.79 19.23
CA ASP A 945 20.43 8.47 18.85
C ASP A 945 20.10 9.05 17.47
N GLY A 946 19.44 8.27 16.63
CA GLY A 946 19.14 8.62 15.24
C GLY A 946 20.26 8.38 14.21
N ASP A 947 21.50 8.04 14.62
CA ASP A 947 22.56 7.63 13.66
C ASP A 947 22.18 6.36 12.86
N ILE A 948 21.32 5.51 13.46
CA ILE A 948 20.87 4.26 12.86
C ILE A 948 19.34 4.26 12.89
N LYS A 949 18.73 4.17 11.71
CA LYS A 949 17.28 3.95 11.55
C LYS A 949 17.03 2.63 10.84
N MET A 950 16.07 1.86 11.36
CA MET A 950 15.65 0.61 10.74
C MET A 950 14.82 0.89 9.48
N ALA A 951 14.87 0.02 8.48
CA ALA A 951 14.04 0.19 7.27
C ALA A 951 12.52 0.24 7.57
N CYS A 952 12.07 -0.55 8.55
CA CYS A 952 10.67 -0.53 8.98
C CYS A 952 10.28 0.74 9.75
N GLN A 953 11.22 1.35 10.49
CA GLN A 953 11.05 2.61 11.20
C GLN A 953 10.99 3.78 10.22
N GLU A 954 11.95 3.83 9.29
CA GLU A 954 12.13 4.93 8.35
C GLU A 954 10.99 5.04 7.33
N ALA A 955 10.44 3.90 6.90
CA ALA A 955 9.28 3.86 6.00
C ALA A 955 7.93 4.19 6.69
N CYS A 956 7.85 4.14 8.03
CA CYS A 956 6.58 4.22 8.74
C CYS A 956 6.04 5.66 8.80
N SER A 957 5.00 5.98 8.01
CA SER A 957 4.36 7.31 8.01
C SER A 957 3.74 7.71 9.34
N ALA A 958 3.32 6.74 10.15
CA ALA A 958 2.78 6.99 11.47
C ALA A 958 3.86 7.28 12.54
N ASN A 959 5.14 7.01 12.23
CA ASN A 959 6.24 6.96 13.19
C ASN A 959 5.94 6.07 14.41
N ALA A 960 5.32 4.91 14.17
CA ALA A 960 4.89 3.99 15.22
C ALA A 960 6.01 3.12 15.80
N ILE A 961 7.13 2.98 15.08
CA ILE A 961 8.25 2.12 15.45
C ILE A 961 9.42 3.00 15.87
N VAL A 962 9.86 2.88 17.13
CA VAL A 962 11.01 3.61 17.67
C VAL A 962 12.09 2.59 18.01
N PHE A 963 13.25 2.70 17.36
CA PHE A 963 14.40 1.84 17.61
C PHE A 963 15.57 2.66 18.14
N GLY A 964 16.37 2.08 19.03
CA GLY A 964 17.59 2.73 19.53
C GLY A 964 18.31 1.91 20.59
N ASP A 965 19.28 2.54 21.25
CA ASP A 965 20.04 1.96 22.35
C ASP A 965 19.39 2.28 23.70
N ALA A 966 19.03 1.26 24.47
CA ALA A 966 18.50 1.38 25.82
C ALA A 966 19.55 1.80 26.85
N ASN A 967 20.85 1.59 26.56
CA ASN A 967 21.92 2.02 27.46
C ASN A 967 22.08 3.55 27.48
N ASP A 968 21.63 4.26 26.44
CA ASP A 968 21.49 5.71 26.47
C ASP A 968 20.13 6.10 27.09
N PRO A 969 20.09 6.65 28.31
CA PRO A 969 18.83 7.05 28.96
C PRO A 969 18.12 8.23 28.27
N ASN A 970 18.81 8.92 27.35
CA ASN A 970 18.28 10.06 26.61
C ASN A 970 17.77 9.70 25.21
N SER A 971 18.01 8.48 24.73
CA SER A 971 17.51 8.02 23.43
C SER A 971 15.97 8.05 23.39
N GLU A 972 15.41 8.22 22.19
CA GLU A 972 13.95 8.24 22.01
C GLU A 972 13.32 6.93 22.49
N VAL A 973 13.96 5.78 22.23
CA VAL A 973 13.45 4.48 22.66
C VAL A 973 13.46 4.33 24.19
N SER A 974 14.50 4.80 24.89
CA SER A 974 14.55 4.77 26.37
C SER A 974 13.48 5.67 27.00
N LYS A 975 13.12 6.78 26.36
CA LYS A 975 11.99 7.63 26.77
C LYS A 975 10.66 6.91 26.53
N ALA A 976 10.46 6.35 25.34
CA ALA A 976 9.26 5.62 24.98
C ALA A 976 9.01 4.40 25.88
N LEU A 977 10.05 3.62 26.21
CA LEU A 977 9.95 2.43 27.06
C LEU A 977 9.65 2.74 28.54
N ARG A 978 9.79 4.00 28.98
CA ARG A 978 9.40 4.43 30.34
C ARG A 978 7.91 4.74 30.49
N SER A 979 7.16 4.73 29.39
CA SER A 979 5.71 4.96 29.43
C SER A 979 5.00 3.87 30.24
N GLU A 980 4.05 4.26 31.08
CA GLU A 980 3.22 3.33 31.88
C GLU A 980 2.36 2.40 30.99
N ARG A 981 2.20 2.76 29.71
CA ARG A 981 1.50 1.94 28.70
C ARG A 981 2.33 0.75 28.20
N ILE A 982 3.62 0.66 28.53
CA ILE A 982 4.50 -0.37 27.99
C ILE A 982 4.17 -1.74 28.59
N TYR A 983 3.97 -2.71 27.71
CA TYR A 983 3.88 -4.12 28.03
C TYR A 983 4.66 -4.94 27.01
N TYR A 984 5.03 -6.15 27.41
CA TYR A 984 5.71 -7.11 26.57
C TYR A 984 4.77 -8.26 26.23
N VAL A 985 4.83 -8.75 24.99
CA VAL A 985 3.91 -9.79 24.54
C VAL A 985 4.37 -11.14 25.08
N LEU A 986 3.47 -11.86 25.77
CA LEU A 986 3.71 -13.15 26.43
C LEU A 986 4.73 -13.07 27.59
N GLU A 987 4.59 -12.06 28.46
CA GLU A 987 5.40 -11.88 29.68
C GLU A 987 5.43 -13.15 30.55
N GLU A 988 4.33 -13.89 30.61
CA GLU A 988 4.17 -15.09 31.43
C GLU A 988 5.14 -16.23 31.10
N ILE A 989 5.77 -16.21 29.91
CA ILE A 989 6.77 -17.21 29.48
C ILE A 989 8.19 -16.81 29.92
N ASN A 990 8.38 -15.58 30.42
CA ASN A 990 9.67 -15.03 30.85
C ASN A 990 10.77 -15.15 29.77
N VAL A 991 10.42 -14.90 28.50
CA VAL A 991 11.41 -14.87 27.39
C VAL A 991 12.19 -13.55 27.32
N LYS A 992 11.84 -12.56 28.16
CA LYS A 992 12.47 -11.23 28.24
C LYS A 992 12.67 -10.59 26.85
N PRO A 993 11.58 -10.27 26.13
CA PRO A 993 11.65 -9.68 24.80
C PRO A 993 12.24 -8.26 24.83
N GLY A 994 13.03 -7.90 23.81
CA GLY A 994 13.63 -6.58 23.64
C GLY A 994 12.72 -5.56 22.93
N ILE A 995 11.44 -5.89 22.73
CA ILE A 995 10.47 -5.02 22.05
C ILE A 995 9.26 -4.80 22.96
N GLY A 996 9.08 -3.56 23.41
CA GLY A 996 7.92 -3.13 24.19
C GLY A 996 6.80 -2.60 23.28
N TYR A 997 5.56 -2.96 23.58
CA TYR A 997 4.37 -2.45 22.92
C TYR A 997 3.63 -1.52 23.87
N MET A 998 3.03 -0.46 23.34
CA MET A 998 2.18 0.42 24.14
C MET A 998 0.71 -0.02 24.05
N THR A 999 0.03 -0.09 25.20
CA THR A 999 -1.42 -0.29 25.29
C THR A 999 -2.16 0.68 24.36
N LYS A 1000 -3.13 0.16 23.59
CA LYS A 1000 -3.93 0.96 22.66
C LYS A 1000 -5.00 1.74 23.42
N ILE A 1001 -5.00 3.06 23.30
CA ILE A 1001 -5.99 3.95 23.90
C ILE A 1001 -7.01 4.34 22.83
N ARG A 1002 -8.32 4.18 23.10
CA ARG A 1002 -9.41 4.60 22.22
C ARG A 1002 -10.22 5.74 22.80
N ASN A 1003 -10.62 6.70 21.97
CA ASN A 1003 -11.45 7.82 22.40
C ASN A 1003 -12.94 7.51 22.22
N THR A 1004 -13.39 6.42 22.85
CA THR A 1004 -14.81 6.01 22.86
C THR A 1004 -15.57 6.71 23.99
N ASP A 1005 -16.84 7.01 23.74
CA ASP A 1005 -17.76 7.47 24.78
C ASP A 1005 -18.83 6.39 24.95
N THR A 1006 -18.95 5.84 26.16
CA THR A 1006 -19.79 4.66 26.46
C THR A 1006 -21.28 4.87 26.19
N THR A 1007 -21.69 6.10 25.89
CA THR A 1007 -23.06 6.45 25.48
C THR A 1007 -23.35 6.21 23.99
N VAL A 1008 -22.33 6.00 23.15
CA VAL A 1008 -22.46 5.85 21.69
C VAL A 1008 -22.56 4.39 21.25
N GLN A 1009 -21.98 3.49 22.04
CA GLN A 1009 -21.88 2.06 21.76
C GLN A 1009 -23.03 1.24 22.37
N ALA A 1010 -23.91 1.85 23.20
CA ALA A 1010 -24.97 1.21 23.97
C ALA A 1010 -26.38 1.27 23.35
#